data_AF-A0A7G9Z5T1-F1
#
_entry.id   AF-A0A7G9Z5T1-F1
#
_cell.length_a   1.000
_cell.length_b   1.000
_cell.length_c   1.000
_cell.angle_alpha   90.00
_cell.angle_beta   90.00
_cell.angle_gamma   90.00
#
_symmetry.space_group_name_H-M   'P 1'
#
loop_
_entity.id
_entity.type
_entity.pdbx_description
1 polymer ?
#
loop_
_entity_poly.entity_id
_entity_poly.type
_entity_poly.pdbx_seq_one_letter_code
_entity_poly.pdbx_strand_id
1 'polypeptide(L)'
;MKKATKIAVTLVLVAVLLAVVSSFLWVKEEPKEVRFGCALSLSGELEEEGCLTKEGYELWKEHVNSQGGIFIGNDRYLINILYYDDESNPQKTASLVEKLITEDKVDFLLGPYGSSATFEAAALAEKYRVPMVEGEGPAEKIFTQGFKYTFGLLSSSRDYFQNILEGAALFEPKPNRVAILSTDVPYLYVAEGAEQHAKRLGFEVIPIITVEKGDDLSSILSDLKDDSPNMVLFSAPFGEALSFVKTAKAVGLSPKMFGIIVAPCDPAFVEQLGKDADYIFGPCQWTSNLPYDGPVFGSSEDYARLFRDKFGKEPEYHSAAATACGVTYQLALEKASSLDREDVRDALGSLDAMTFYGRIKFNEQGRDIYNPMVAIQVQRGKRVTVWPEHLATGSAIYPTPPWEEREIKIGAIYPLTGSLATTGADIKNGVLFAVDIINNEHKIDLPLAISKGIDSLDGAKIEIVFGDSQGSPSVGKSEVERRIDEEKVVALIGCYQSAVTAEASQAAEDKGMPFLTATSDAPSLTQRGFNWFFRTTPNDETFVQNFYQFLQDIRGEKGIKVEKLGIVYENSLWGLEFSKYAEQYAEEYSYPVVENISYDSDTTNVTNEVQRLKDANPDVVMQASYINDAILYMQTYKDMNFSPDAILADDGGFIAPEFLQTLGDDGNYILTRATWSKDLAEAKPLVETVNQMFRERYGANMTGNSARAFTGMLVLADAINRAGSTDPEKIRKALLETNLSSDEIIMPWDGVMFDRETHQNILGKGIICQIIDQEYYTVWPWNLATKELIWPMPRWEEREQVR
;
A
#
# COMPACT_ATOMS: atom_id res chain seq x y z
N MET A 1 -54.36 -78.82 18.58
CA MET A 1 -53.96 -77.76 17.64
C MET A 1 -53.05 -76.67 18.23
N LYS A 2 -53.18 -76.23 19.50
CA LYS A 2 -52.42 -75.07 20.02
C LYS A 2 -50.89 -75.26 20.26
N LYS A 3 -50.38 -76.50 20.40
CA LYS A 3 -48.93 -76.75 20.60
C LYS A 3 -48.13 -76.76 19.30
N ALA A 4 -48.70 -77.30 18.21
CA ALA A 4 -48.02 -77.37 16.90
C ALA A 4 -47.84 -75.96 16.29
N THR A 5 -48.81 -75.07 16.44
CA THR A 5 -48.73 -73.69 15.94
C THR A 5 -47.68 -72.86 16.69
N LYS A 6 -47.48 -73.08 18.00
CA LYS A 6 -46.42 -72.39 18.76
C LYS A 6 -45.02 -72.81 18.31
N ILE A 7 -44.80 -74.10 18.06
CA ILE A 7 -43.49 -74.61 17.61
C ILE A 7 -43.16 -74.10 16.20
N ALA A 8 -44.14 -74.06 15.30
CA ALA A 8 -43.95 -73.52 13.95
C ALA A 8 -43.62 -72.01 13.96
N VAL A 9 -44.29 -71.21 14.79
CA VAL A 9 -44.02 -69.77 14.92
C VAL A 9 -42.66 -69.50 15.55
N THR A 10 -42.23 -70.30 16.54
CA THR A 10 -40.89 -70.18 17.13
C THR A 10 -39.80 -70.57 16.15
N LEU A 11 -39.99 -71.61 15.34
CA LEU A 11 -39.02 -72.01 14.31
C LEU A 11 -38.89 -70.97 13.18
N VAL A 12 -40.00 -70.35 12.76
CA VAL A 12 -39.95 -69.26 11.77
C VAL A 12 -39.28 -68.02 12.35
N LEU A 13 -39.54 -67.67 13.61
CA LEU A 13 -38.87 -66.54 14.27
C LEU A 13 -37.37 -66.78 14.45
N VAL A 14 -36.94 -67.99 14.78
CA VAL A 14 -35.51 -68.34 14.87
C VAL A 14 -34.85 -68.36 13.50
N ALA A 15 -35.52 -68.84 12.45
CA ALA A 15 -35.00 -68.79 11.08
C ALA A 15 -34.90 -67.36 10.54
N VAL A 16 -35.86 -66.47 10.86
CA VAL A 16 -35.79 -65.05 10.53
C VAL A 16 -34.71 -64.35 11.35
N LEU A 17 -34.53 -64.69 12.63
CA LEU A 17 -33.44 -64.13 13.45
C LEU A 17 -32.06 -64.58 12.93
N LEU A 18 -31.91 -65.84 12.53
CA LEU A 18 -30.67 -66.37 11.96
C LEU A 18 -30.39 -65.78 10.57
N ALA A 19 -31.42 -65.55 9.75
CA ALA A 19 -31.29 -64.85 8.47
C ALA A 19 -30.88 -63.38 8.68
N VAL A 20 -31.48 -62.68 9.65
CA VAL A 20 -31.15 -61.29 9.98
C VAL A 20 -29.75 -61.18 10.59
N VAL A 21 -29.32 -62.11 11.44
CA VAL A 21 -27.95 -62.13 12.00
C VAL A 21 -26.91 -62.52 10.93
N SER A 22 -27.26 -63.36 9.95
CA SER A 22 -26.37 -63.67 8.82
C SER A 22 -26.18 -62.51 7.85
N SER A 23 -27.17 -61.60 7.72
CA SER A 23 -27.05 -60.36 6.94
C SER A 23 -26.30 -59.22 7.66
N PHE A 24 -25.95 -59.37 8.95
CA PHE A 24 -25.16 -58.39 9.72
C PHE A 24 -23.72 -58.85 10.01
N LEU A 25 -23.31 -60.02 9.48
CA LEU A 25 -21.91 -60.46 9.44
C LEU A 25 -21.31 -60.17 8.05
N TRP A 26 -21.42 -58.92 7.59
CA TRP A 26 -20.34 -58.39 6.77
C TRP A 26 -19.20 -58.08 7.73
N VAL A 27 -18.19 -58.94 7.71
CA VAL A 27 -16.84 -58.52 8.10
C VAL A 27 -16.58 -57.27 7.27
N LYS A 28 -16.55 -56.10 7.91
CA LYS A 28 -15.92 -54.92 7.31
C LYS A 28 -14.47 -55.34 7.12
N GLU A 29 -14.15 -55.81 5.92
CA GLU A 29 -12.78 -56.05 5.51
C GLU A 29 -12.04 -54.75 5.80
N GLU A 30 -10.95 -54.81 6.57
CA GLU A 30 -10.16 -53.61 6.81
C GLU A 30 -9.81 -53.00 5.46
N PRO A 31 -10.01 -51.67 5.29
CA PRO A 31 -9.70 -51.05 4.02
C PRO A 31 -8.25 -51.34 3.68
N LYS A 32 -8.01 -51.83 2.46
CA LYS A 32 -6.65 -52.11 1.99
C LYS A 32 -5.85 -50.80 2.05
N GLU A 33 -4.59 -50.88 2.43
CA GLU A 33 -3.72 -49.71 2.53
C GLU A 33 -2.50 -49.87 1.62
N VAL A 34 -2.06 -48.74 1.06
CA VAL A 34 -0.73 -48.60 0.46
C VAL A 34 0.11 -47.71 1.39
N ARG A 35 1.29 -48.18 1.75
CA ARG A 35 2.13 -47.60 2.80
C ARG A 35 3.31 -46.87 2.18
N PHE A 36 3.39 -45.57 2.43
CA PHE A 36 4.50 -44.72 2.04
C PHE A 36 5.38 -44.41 3.25
N GLY A 37 6.69 -44.32 3.04
CA GLY A 37 7.65 -43.89 4.04
C GLY A 37 8.34 -42.59 3.63
N CYS A 38 8.54 -41.69 4.59
CA CYS A 38 9.29 -40.46 4.39
C CYS A 38 10.10 -40.10 5.64
N ALA A 39 11.38 -39.77 5.47
CA ALA A 39 12.17 -39.11 6.50
C ALA A 39 12.16 -37.61 6.16
N LEU A 40 11.72 -36.74 7.06
CA LEU A 40 11.61 -35.30 6.83
C LEU A 40 12.30 -34.54 7.95
N SER A 41 12.84 -33.37 7.62
CA SER A 41 13.32 -32.38 8.58
C SER A 41 12.14 -31.77 9.35
N LEU A 42 11.61 -32.44 10.37
CA LEU A 42 10.53 -31.90 11.20
C LEU A 42 11.06 -31.14 12.42
N SER A 43 12.38 -31.13 12.57
CA SER A 43 13.15 -30.26 13.45
C SER A 43 14.54 -30.00 12.84
N GLY A 44 15.27 -29.04 13.43
CA GLY A 44 16.61 -28.65 12.97
C GLY A 44 16.59 -27.45 12.04
N GLU A 45 17.67 -27.24 11.28
CA GLU A 45 17.85 -26.03 10.46
C GLU A 45 16.87 -25.91 9.29
N LEU A 46 16.28 -27.01 8.84
CA LEU A 46 15.34 -27.08 7.71
C LEU A 46 13.91 -27.46 8.14
N GLU A 47 13.54 -27.16 9.39
CA GLU A 47 12.22 -27.49 9.97
C GLU A 47 11.06 -26.89 9.18
N GLU A 48 11.19 -25.63 8.76
CA GLU A 48 10.14 -24.90 8.05
C GLU A 48 9.75 -25.60 6.75
N GLU A 49 10.74 -25.89 5.90
CA GLU A 49 10.45 -26.49 4.60
C GLU A 49 10.13 -27.98 4.70
N GLY A 50 10.67 -28.69 5.70
CA GLY A 50 10.23 -30.04 6.01
C GLY A 50 8.76 -30.09 6.45
N CYS A 51 8.28 -29.07 7.17
CA CYS A 51 6.86 -28.93 7.50
C CYS A 51 6.01 -28.62 6.27
N LEU A 52 6.44 -27.70 5.39
CA LEU A 52 5.75 -27.41 4.12
C LEU A 52 5.62 -28.66 3.24
N THR A 53 6.68 -29.46 3.16
CA THR A 53 6.71 -30.74 2.43
C THR A 53 5.68 -31.71 3.01
N LYS A 54 5.63 -31.84 4.34
CA LYS A 54 4.66 -32.70 5.03
C LYS A 54 3.22 -32.24 4.80
N GLU A 55 2.94 -30.94 4.83
CA GLU A 55 1.60 -30.39 4.57
C GLU A 55 1.09 -30.79 3.19
N GLY A 56 1.95 -30.77 2.16
CA GLY A 56 1.62 -31.24 0.82
C GLY A 56 1.28 -32.73 0.76
N TYR A 57 2.14 -33.59 1.33
CA TYR A 57 1.86 -35.02 1.41
C TYR A 57 0.57 -35.35 2.18
N GLU A 58 0.30 -34.62 3.27
CA GLU A 58 -0.91 -34.77 4.07
C GLU A 58 -2.18 -34.31 3.33
N LEU A 59 -2.10 -33.23 2.54
CA LEU A 59 -3.22 -32.80 1.71
C LEU A 59 -3.54 -33.83 0.62
N TRP A 60 -2.52 -34.35 -0.07
CA TRP A 60 -2.70 -35.45 -1.03
C TRP A 60 -3.38 -36.66 -0.39
N LYS A 61 -2.84 -37.15 0.73
CA LYS A 61 -3.37 -38.30 1.47
C LYS A 61 -4.85 -38.10 1.81
N GLU A 62 -5.19 -36.99 2.44
CA GLU A 62 -6.55 -36.75 2.92
C GLU A 62 -7.54 -36.55 1.77
N HIS A 63 -7.15 -35.79 0.74
CA HIS A 63 -8.00 -35.56 -0.43
C HIS A 63 -8.36 -36.88 -1.11
N VAL A 64 -7.36 -37.71 -1.42
CA VAL A 64 -7.58 -38.99 -2.11
C VAL A 64 -8.30 -40.00 -1.22
N ASN A 65 -7.97 -40.07 0.07
CA ASN A 65 -8.67 -40.95 1.01
C ASN A 65 -10.14 -40.54 1.20
N SER A 66 -10.45 -39.24 1.16
CA SER A 66 -11.84 -38.77 1.21
C SER A 66 -12.67 -39.21 -0.01
N GLN A 67 -12.01 -39.47 -1.14
CA GLN A 67 -12.61 -40.03 -2.35
C GLN A 67 -12.62 -41.57 -2.36
N GLY A 68 -12.12 -42.18 -1.29
CA GLY A 68 -12.11 -43.63 -1.06
C GLY A 68 -10.82 -44.34 -1.42
N GLY A 69 -9.72 -43.62 -1.68
CA GLY A 69 -8.39 -44.19 -1.94
C GLY A 69 -8.04 -44.35 -3.42
N ILE A 70 -6.81 -44.82 -3.67
CA ILE A 70 -6.23 -45.05 -5.01
C ILE A 70 -6.81 -46.34 -5.60
N PHE A 71 -7.13 -46.33 -6.89
CA PHE A 71 -7.59 -47.52 -7.59
C PHE A 71 -6.42 -48.36 -8.09
N ILE A 72 -6.28 -49.61 -7.60
CA ILE A 72 -5.21 -50.52 -8.02
C ILE A 72 -5.87 -51.84 -8.45
N GLY A 73 -5.80 -52.14 -9.74
CA GLY A 73 -6.49 -53.30 -10.32
C GLY A 73 -8.00 -53.14 -10.27
N ASN A 74 -8.67 -53.84 -9.34
CA ASN A 74 -10.13 -53.70 -9.11
C ASN A 74 -10.46 -53.19 -7.69
N ASP A 75 -9.43 -52.91 -6.89
CA ASP A 75 -9.54 -52.61 -5.47
C ASP A 75 -9.21 -51.15 -5.20
N ARG A 76 -9.67 -50.65 -4.05
CA ARG A 76 -9.31 -49.33 -3.54
C ARG A 76 -8.38 -49.46 -2.35
N TYR A 77 -7.31 -48.68 -2.38
CA TYR A 77 -6.28 -48.64 -1.34
C TYR A 77 -6.24 -47.25 -0.70
N LEU A 78 -6.44 -47.17 0.61
CA LEU A 78 -6.22 -45.95 1.36
C LEU A 78 -4.72 -45.68 1.49
N ILE A 79 -4.35 -44.41 1.42
CA ILE A 79 -2.98 -43.94 1.57
C ILE A 79 -2.65 -43.86 3.07
N ASN A 80 -1.56 -44.51 3.47
CA ASN A 80 -0.97 -44.39 4.79
C ASN A 80 0.48 -43.91 4.65
N ILE A 81 0.86 -42.85 5.36
CA ILE A 81 2.20 -42.26 5.28
C ILE A 81 2.86 -42.30 6.65
N LEU A 82 4.02 -42.96 6.72
CA LEU A 82 4.86 -43.00 7.91
C LEU A 82 5.95 -41.94 7.78
N TYR A 83 5.96 -41.00 8.72
CA TYR A 83 6.98 -39.96 8.83
C TYR A 83 7.96 -40.27 9.95
N TYR A 84 9.24 -40.05 9.68
CA TYR A 84 10.24 -39.89 10.72
C TYR A 84 10.91 -38.53 10.62
N ASP A 85 11.23 -37.96 11.76
CA ASP A 85 12.01 -36.73 11.85
C ASP A 85 13.51 -37.04 11.71
N ASP A 86 14.15 -36.54 10.67
CA ASP A 86 15.59 -36.69 10.44
C ASP A 86 16.44 -35.56 11.05
N GLU A 87 15.83 -34.59 11.74
CA GLU A 87 16.52 -33.48 12.42
C GLU A 87 17.43 -32.67 11.46
N SER A 88 17.06 -32.57 10.18
CA SER A 88 17.89 -31.94 9.14
C SER A 88 19.25 -32.61 8.93
N ASN A 89 19.36 -33.90 9.24
CA ASN A 89 20.60 -34.66 9.20
C ASN A 89 20.58 -35.76 8.12
N PRO A 90 21.35 -35.63 7.03
CA PRO A 90 21.35 -36.61 5.93
C PRO A 90 21.73 -38.04 6.34
N GLN A 91 22.63 -38.22 7.32
CA GLN A 91 22.98 -39.57 7.80
C GLN A 91 21.83 -40.21 8.59
N LYS A 92 21.07 -39.39 9.32
CA LYS A 92 19.85 -39.82 9.99
C LYS A 92 18.77 -40.14 8.96
N THR A 93 18.63 -39.34 7.90
CA THR A 93 17.74 -39.64 6.76
C THR A 93 18.02 -41.05 6.20
N ALA A 94 19.29 -41.39 5.93
CA ALA A 94 19.68 -42.71 5.44
C ALA A 94 19.24 -43.84 6.39
N SER A 95 19.50 -43.68 7.69
CA SER A 95 19.15 -44.68 8.71
C SER A 95 17.64 -44.87 8.85
N LEU A 96 16.87 -43.77 8.78
CA LEU A 96 15.42 -43.79 8.86
C LEU A 96 14.77 -44.37 7.61
N VAL A 97 15.30 -44.08 6.42
CA VAL A 97 14.85 -44.69 5.17
C VAL A 97 15.14 -46.20 5.17
N GLU A 98 16.31 -46.64 5.64
CA GLU A 98 16.61 -48.06 5.78
C GLU A 98 15.62 -48.75 6.73
N LYS A 99 15.29 -48.10 7.85
CA LYS A 99 14.26 -48.58 8.79
C LYS A 99 12.88 -48.67 8.13
N LEU A 100 12.45 -47.62 7.43
CA LEU A 100 11.15 -47.58 6.73
C LEU A 100 11.01 -48.78 5.78
N ILE A 101 12.07 -49.10 5.03
CA ILE A 101 12.08 -50.21 4.07
C ILE A 101 12.16 -51.57 4.79
N THR A 102 13.06 -51.71 5.76
CA THR A 102 13.45 -53.03 6.30
C THR A 102 12.65 -53.45 7.52
N GLU A 103 12.22 -52.53 8.38
CA GLU A 103 11.44 -52.79 9.59
C GLU A 103 9.97 -52.46 9.37
N ASP A 104 9.68 -51.23 8.95
CA ASP A 104 8.29 -50.78 8.81
C ASP A 104 7.61 -51.37 7.57
N LYS A 105 8.39 -51.90 6.61
CA LYS A 105 7.91 -52.54 5.38
C LYS A 105 6.95 -51.64 4.59
N VAL A 106 7.37 -50.39 4.33
CA VAL A 106 6.64 -49.51 3.42
C VAL A 106 6.71 -50.05 1.98
N ASP A 107 5.67 -49.78 1.19
CA ASP A 107 5.58 -50.19 -0.21
C ASP A 107 6.47 -49.29 -1.08
N PHE A 108 6.41 -47.97 -0.85
CA PHE A 108 7.11 -46.92 -1.62
C PHE A 108 7.67 -45.82 -0.72
N LEU A 109 8.57 -45.00 -1.26
CA LEU A 109 9.16 -43.85 -0.57
C LEU A 109 8.66 -42.52 -1.14
N LEU A 110 8.41 -41.56 -0.27
CA LEU A 110 8.27 -40.15 -0.63
C LEU A 110 9.59 -39.43 -0.31
N GLY A 111 9.99 -38.52 -1.19
CA GLY A 111 11.26 -37.80 -1.05
C GLY A 111 11.33 -36.93 0.22
N PRO A 112 12.51 -36.86 0.87
CA PRO A 112 12.76 -35.91 1.96
C PRO A 112 12.87 -34.47 1.43
N TYR A 113 13.02 -33.48 2.32
CA TYR A 113 13.36 -32.11 1.91
C TYR A 113 14.87 -31.94 1.73
N GLY A 114 15.28 -31.28 0.64
CA GLY A 114 16.66 -30.85 0.41
C GLY A 114 17.58 -31.88 -0.26
N SER A 115 18.52 -31.37 -1.07
CA SER A 115 19.37 -32.18 -1.95
C SER A 115 20.23 -33.24 -1.22
N SER A 116 20.74 -32.91 -0.03
CA SER A 116 21.62 -33.82 0.72
C SER A 116 20.86 -35.02 1.27
N ALA A 117 19.69 -34.79 1.88
CA ALA A 117 18.82 -35.85 2.39
C ALA A 117 18.29 -36.71 1.24
N THR A 118 17.85 -36.09 0.15
CA THR A 118 17.34 -36.80 -1.05
C THR A 118 18.41 -37.67 -1.68
N PHE A 119 19.67 -37.24 -1.73
CA PHE A 119 20.76 -38.05 -2.25
C PHE A 119 20.97 -39.34 -1.46
N GLU A 120 20.97 -39.25 -0.12
CA GLU A 120 21.11 -40.41 0.76
C GLU A 120 19.89 -41.35 0.66
N ALA A 121 18.67 -40.80 0.61
CA ALA A 121 17.45 -41.57 0.43
C ALA A 121 17.42 -42.29 -0.93
N ALA A 122 17.84 -41.62 -2.01
CA ALA A 122 17.91 -42.16 -3.36
C ALA A 122 18.88 -43.35 -3.47
N ALA A 123 20.02 -43.30 -2.78
CA ALA A 123 20.96 -44.41 -2.75
C ALA A 123 20.34 -45.66 -2.11
N LEU A 124 19.49 -45.51 -1.09
CA LEU A 124 18.80 -46.62 -0.45
C LEU A 124 17.60 -47.11 -1.28
N ALA A 125 16.86 -46.20 -1.90
CA ALA A 125 15.80 -46.50 -2.86
C ALA A 125 16.34 -47.43 -3.98
N GLU A 126 17.51 -47.10 -4.54
CA GLU A 126 18.19 -47.92 -5.54
C GLU A 126 18.63 -49.27 -4.97
N LYS A 127 19.33 -49.27 -3.82
CA LYS A 127 19.86 -50.49 -3.17
C LYS A 127 18.76 -51.51 -2.90
N TYR A 128 17.60 -51.06 -2.44
CA TYR A 128 16.47 -51.91 -2.05
C TYR A 128 15.40 -52.04 -3.14
N ARG A 129 15.59 -51.41 -4.30
CA ARG A 129 14.63 -51.38 -5.42
C ARG A 129 13.24 -50.91 -4.99
N VAL A 130 13.20 -49.84 -4.19
CA VAL A 130 11.97 -49.21 -3.74
C VAL A 130 11.83 -47.88 -4.47
N PRO A 131 10.81 -47.70 -5.31
CA PRO A 131 10.58 -46.42 -5.98
C PRO A 131 10.50 -45.28 -4.95
N MET A 132 11.10 -44.15 -5.31
CA MET A 132 11.00 -42.88 -4.62
C MET A 132 10.60 -41.80 -5.63
N VAL A 133 9.55 -41.04 -5.33
CA VAL A 133 9.21 -39.80 -6.04
C VAL A 133 9.51 -38.66 -5.09
N GLU A 134 10.29 -37.69 -5.56
CA GLU A 134 10.77 -36.56 -4.78
C GLU A 134 10.52 -35.24 -5.51
N GLY A 135 10.25 -34.19 -4.73
CA GLY A 135 9.92 -32.86 -5.23
C GLY A 135 10.68 -31.75 -4.54
N GLU A 136 11.81 -32.05 -3.88
CA GLU A 136 12.50 -31.13 -2.98
C GLU A 136 14.04 -31.19 -3.10
N GLY A 137 14.59 -32.07 -3.93
CA GLY A 137 16.02 -32.27 -4.15
C GLY A 137 16.50 -31.83 -5.55
N PRO A 138 16.77 -30.54 -5.81
CA PRO A 138 17.08 -30.05 -7.16
C PRO A 138 18.53 -30.36 -7.65
N ALA A 139 19.38 -30.99 -6.83
CA ALA A 139 20.77 -31.23 -7.17
C ALA A 139 20.94 -32.26 -8.30
N GLU A 140 21.66 -31.87 -9.36
CA GLU A 140 21.97 -32.72 -10.52
C GLU A 140 22.65 -34.05 -10.12
N LYS A 141 23.43 -34.03 -9.03
CA LYS A 141 24.14 -35.22 -8.54
C LYS A 141 23.20 -36.40 -8.24
N ILE A 142 21.96 -36.14 -7.82
CA ILE A 142 20.95 -37.17 -7.52
C ILE A 142 20.64 -38.04 -8.75
N PHE A 143 20.55 -37.41 -9.92
CA PHE A 143 20.10 -38.05 -11.16
C PHE A 143 21.24 -38.48 -12.10
N THR A 144 22.48 -38.16 -11.73
CA THR A 144 23.68 -38.51 -12.51
C THR A 144 24.43 -39.73 -11.95
N GLN A 145 23.96 -40.33 -10.85
CA GLN A 145 24.52 -41.58 -10.31
C GLN A 145 24.09 -42.83 -11.09
N GLY A 146 23.10 -42.71 -11.99
CA GLY A 146 22.50 -43.85 -12.69
C GLY A 146 21.43 -44.59 -11.87
N PHE A 147 20.86 -43.94 -10.85
CA PHE A 147 19.70 -44.46 -10.11
C PHE A 147 18.49 -44.59 -11.04
N LYS A 148 17.76 -45.70 -10.92
CA LYS A 148 16.59 -46.08 -11.71
C LYS A 148 15.29 -46.08 -10.90
N TYR A 149 15.40 -46.00 -9.58
CA TYR A 149 14.26 -46.03 -8.65
C TYR A 149 13.93 -44.65 -8.08
N THR A 150 14.56 -43.57 -8.55
CA THR A 150 14.31 -42.20 -8.07
C THR A 150 13.77 -41.32 -9.19
N PHE A 151 12.66 -40.63 -8.92
CA PHE A 151 11.97 -39.76 -9.87
C PHE A 151 11.77 -38.36 -9.28
N GLY A 152 12.34 -37.34 -9.90
CA GLY A 152 12.36 -35.95 -9.40
C GLY A 152 11.46 -35.02 -10.20
N LEU A 153 10.63 -34.23 -9.52
CA LEU A 153 9.71 -33.26 -10.13
C LEU A 153 10.27 -31.85 -10.28
N LEU A 154 11.35 -31.50 -9.57
CA LEU A 154 11.93 -30.15 -9.66
C LEU A 154 12.83 -29.97 -10.87
N SER A 155 12.84 -28.74 -11.40
CA SER A 155 13.92 -28.27 -12.27
C SER A 155 15.28 -28.36 -11.56
N SER A 156 16.36 -28.58 -12.30
CA SER A 156 17.70 -28.55 -11.70
C SER A 156 18.07 -27.15 -11.28
N SER A 157 18.83 -27.04 -10.17
CA SER A 157 19.37 -25.77 -9.69
C SER A 157 20.14 -24.98 -10.77
N ARG A 158 20.83 -25.65 -11.70
CA ARG A 158 21.56 -24.99 -12.81
C ARG A 158 20.61 -24.33 -13.84
N ASP A 159 19.34 -24.69 -13.85
CA ASP A 159 18.36 -24.22 -14.83
C ASP A 159 17.41 -23.14 -14.27
N TYR A 160 17.58 -22.72 -13.01
CA TYR A 160 16.62 -21.81 -12.36
C TYR A 160 16.47 -20.48 -13.12
N PHE A 161 17.57 -19.88 -13.56
CA PHE A 161 17.52 -18.63 -14.32
C PHE A 161 17.24 -18.80 -15.82
N GLN A 162 17.11 -20.03 -16.33
CA GLN A 162 16.99 -20.29 -17.77
C GLN A 162 15.81 -19.51 -18.37
N ASN A 163 14.61 -19.65 -17.81
CA ASN A 163 13.42 -19.02 -18.36
C ASN A 163 13.40 -17.49 -18.20
N ILE A 164 14.01 -16.95 -17.14
CA ILE A 164 14.24 -15.50 -17.00
C ILE A 164 15.15 -15.01 -18.13
N LEU A 165 16.26 -15.70 -18.39
CA LEU A 165 17.24 -15.32 -19.41
C LEU A 165 16.69 -15.47 -20.83
N GLU A 166 15.91 -16.53 -21.10
CA GLU A 166 15.23 -16.75 -22.38
C GLU A 166 14.21 -15.65 -22.66
N GLY A 167 13.38 -15.30 -21.68
CA GLY A 167 12.44 -14.17 -21.79
C GLY A 167 13.17 -12.84 -21.97
N ALA A 168 14.20 -12.57 -21.17
CA ALA A 168 15.01 -11.36 -21.26
C ALA A 168 15.69 -11.19 -22.63
N ALA A 169 16.07 -12.29 -23.29
CA ALA A 169 16.70 -12.25 -24.61
C ALA A 169 15.76 -11.73 -25.72
N LEU A 170 14.46 -11.69 -25.46
CA LEU A 170 13.42 -11.23 -26.39
C LEU A 170 12.92 -9.81 -26.08
N PHE A 171 13.36 -9.19 -24.98
CA PHE A 171 12.98 -7.82 -24.66
C PHE A 171 13.61 -6.80 -25.60
N GLU A 172 12.92 -5.68 -25.81
CA GLU A 172 13.36 -4.55 -26.62
C GLU A 172 13.41 -3.28 -25.77
N PRO A 173 14.59 -2.70 -25.51
CA PRO A 173 15.92 -3.18 -25.89
C PRO A 173 16.39 -4.37 -25.02
N LYS A 174 17.10 -5.34 -25.61
CA LYS A 174 17.66 -6.48 -24.86
C LYS A 174 18.61 -6.02 -23.74
N PRO A 175 18.48 -6.51 -22.49
CA PRO A 175 19.40 -6.18 -21.39
C PRO A 175 20.72 -6.96 -21.57
N ASN A 176 21.60 -6.48 -22.43
CA ASN A 176 22.73 -7.26 -22.94
C ASN A 176 23.82 -7.55 -21.90
N ARG A 177 24.03 -6.66 -20.93
CA ARG A 177 25.10 -6.77 -19.92
C ARG A 177 24.57 -7.26 -18.57
N VAL A 178 25.03 -8.43 -18.13
CA VAL A 178 24.48 -9.18 -17.00
C VAL A 178 25.50 -9.30 -15.89
N ALA A 179 25.13 -8.84 -14.70
CA ALA A 179 25.84 -9.14 -13.47
C ALA A 179 25.19 -10.34 -12.78
N ILE A 180 26.01 -11.24 -12.23
CA ILE A 180 25.53 -12.40 -11.48
C ILE A 180 26.22 -12.37 -10.11
N LEU A 181 25.41 -12.27 -9.06
CA LEU A 181 25.84 -12.37 -7.68
C LEU A 181 25.38 -13.71 -7.12
N SER A 182 26.14 -14.27 -6.19
CA SER A 182 25.79 -15.51 -5.50
C SER A 182 26.28 -15.51 -4.07
N THR A 183 25.52 -16.13 -3.17
CA THR A 183 26.12 -16.66 -1.93
C THR A 183 26.88 -17.96 -2.21
N ASP A 184 27.41 -18.61 -1.18
CA ASP A 184 28.18 -19.84 -1.25
C ASP A 184 27.37 -21.06 -1.74
N VAL A 185 27.99 -22.24 -1.75
CA VAL A 185 27.36 -23.49 -2.19
C VAL A 185 26.16 -23.81 -1.27
N PRO A 186 24.97 -24.12 -1.82
CA PRO A 186 24.71 -24.56 -3.21
C PRO A 186 24.30 -23.46 -4.20
N TYR A 187 24.10 -22.22 -3.77
CA TYR A 187 23.64 -21.10 -4.61
C TYR A 187 24.62 -20.77 -5.73
N LEU A 188 25.91 -21.02 -5.51
CA LEU A 188 26.93 -20.88 -6.55
C LEU A 188 26.65 -21.74 -7.79
N TYR A 189 26.06 -22.94 -7.64
CA TYR A 189 25.73 -23.78 -8.80
C TYR A 189 24.63 -23.17 -9.67
N VAL A 190 23.69 -22.45 -9.06
CA VAL A 190 22.64 -21.72 -9.78
C VAL A 190 23.26 -20.56 -10.56
N ALA A 191 24.18 -19.81 -9.94
CA ALA A 191 24.89 -18.70 -10.59
C ALA A 191 25.78 -19.19 -11.76
N GLU A 192 26.48 -20.31 -11.60
CA GLU A 192 27.22 -20.96 -12.70
C GLU A 192 26.29 -21.37 -13.85
N GLY A 193 25.12 -21.93 -13.52
CA GLY A 193 24.09 -22.27 -14.51
C GLY A 193 23.58 -21.04 -15.26
N ALA A 194 23.28 -19.96 -14.53
CA ALA A 194 22.89 -18.68 -15.10
C ALA A 194 23.96 -18.11 -16.04
N GLU A 195 25.25 -18.17 -15.65
CA GLU A 195 26.36 -17.74 -16.50
C GLU A 195 26.41 -18.55 -17.80
N GLN A 196 26.26 -19.86 -17.73
CA GLN A 196 26.27 -20.74 -18.91
C GLN A 196 25.10 -20.44 -19.86
N HIS A 197 23.88 -20.31 -19.32
CA HIS A 197 22.69 -19.98 -20.11
C HIS A 197 22.79 -18.58 -20.71
N ALA A 198 23.27 -17.59 -19.95
CA ALA A 198 23.46 -16.22 -20.41
C ALA A 198 24.49 -16.15 -21.55
N LYS A 199 25.64 -16.81 -21.42
CA LYS A 199 26.65 -16.90 -22.50
C LYS A 199 26.07 -17.58 -23.75
N ARG A 200 25.28 -18.65 -23.59
CA ARG A 200 24.63 -19.35 -24.71
C ARG A 200 23.63 -18.45 -25.47
N LEU A 201 22.91 -17.60 -24.75
CA LEU A 201 21.94 -16.64 -25.29
C LEU A 201 22.60 -15.32 -25.76
N GLY A 202 23.94 -15.24 -25.73
CA GLY A 202 24.71 -14.13 -26.26
C GLY A 202 24.70 -12.87 -25.39
N PHE A 203 24.49 -13.01 -24.07
CA PHE A 203 24.67 -11.91 -23.13
C PHE A 203 26.16 -11.68 -22.82
N GLU A 204 26.54 -10.43 -22.55
CA GLU A 204 27.82 -10.07 -21.95
C GLU A 204 27.73 -10.29 -20.44
N VAL A 205 28.47 -11.27 -19.91
CA VAL A 205 28.43 -11.63 -18.49
C VAL A 205 29.65 -11.08 -17.77
N ILE A 206 29.40 -10.27 -16.73
CA ILE A 206 30.42 -9.86 -15.75
C ILE A 206 30.80 -11.10 -14.92
N PRO A 207 32.09 -11.32 -14.58
CA PRO A 207 32.47 -12.43 -13.71
C PRO A 207 31.61 -12.53 -12.46
N ILE A 208 31.22 -13.75 -12.08
CA ILE A 208 30.36 -14.00 -10.92
C ILE A 208 30.97 -13.37 -9.66
N ILE A 209 30.17 -12.59 -8.95
CA ILE A 209 30.54 -11.99 -7.66
C ILE A 209 30.00 -12.90 -6.56
N THR A 210 30.89 -13.41 -5.71
CA THR A 210 30.48 -14.21 -4.54
C THR A 210 30.36 -13.31 -3.31
N VAL A 211 29.30 -13.47 -2.54
CA VAL A 211 28.99 -12.72 -1.32
C VAL A 211 28.98 -13.69 -0.14
N GLU A 212 29.79 -13.41 0.88
CA GLU A 212 29.83 -14.16 2.13
C GLU A 212 28.97 -13.51 3.22
N LYS A 213 28.57 -14.30 4.21
CA LYS A 213 27.81 -13.81 5.36
C LYS A 213 28.63 -12.79 6.13
N GLY A 214 28.16 -11.54 6.18
CA GLY A 214 28.84 -10.42 6.85
C GLY A 214 29.54 -9.45 5.89
N ASP A 215 29.54 -9.73 4.58
CA ASP A 215 30.02 -8.79 3.58
C ASP A 215 29.21 -7.49 3.57
N ASP A 216 29.90 -6.37 3.29
CA ASP A 216 29.26 -5.09 3.07
C ASP A 216 28.70 -5.01 1.64
N LEU A 217 27.44 -5.43 1.51
CA LEU A 217 26.69 -5.30 0.26
C LEU A 217 26.70 -3.88 -0.30
N SER A 218 26.81 -2.83 0.52
CA SER A 218 26.76 -1.44 0.04
C SER A 218 27.95 -1.13 -0.85
N SER A 219 29.15 -1.57 -0.47
CA SER A 219 30.36 -1.42 -1.28
C SER A 219 30.25 -2.23 -2.57
N ILE A 220 29.85 -3.51 -2.47
CA ILE A 220 29.74 -4.41 -3.62
C ILE A 220 28.74 -3.88 -4.65
N LEU A 221 27.57 -3.42 -4.20
CA LEU A 221 26.53 -2.90 -5.09
C LEU A 221 26.86 -1.51 -5.65
N SER A 222 27.69 -0.71 -4.95
CA SER A 222 28.20 0.56 -5.48
C SER A 222 29.22 0.32 -6.59
N ASP A 223 30.17 -0.59 -6.40
CA ASP A 223 31.12 -0.98 -7.46
C ASP A 223 30.37 -1.55 -8.67
N LEU A 224 29.35 -2.36 -8.42
CA LEU A 224 28.53 -2.93 -9.48
C LEU A 224 27.70 -1.86 -10.22
N LYS A 225 27.26 -0.80 -9.53
CA LYS A 225 26.58 0.33 -10.17
C LYS A 225 27.51 1.04 -11.15
N ASP A 226 28.78 1.22 -10.79
CA ASP A 226 29.78 1.85 -11.67
C ASP A 226 30.05 1.00 -12.92
N ASP A 227 29.98 -0.32 -12.79
CA ASP A 227 30.04 -1.24 -13.92
C ASP A 227 28.84 -1.08 -14.89
N SER A 228 27.73 -0.46 -14.48
CA SER A 228 26.54 -0.20 -15.31
C SER A 228 25.91 -1.45 -15.97
N PRO A 229 25.60 -2.53 -15.21
CA PRO A 229 24.86 -3.69 -15.75
C PRO A 229 23.44 -3.29 -16.19
N ASN A 230 22.91 -3.95 -17.21
CA ASN A 230 21.51 -3.80 -17.62
C ASN A 230 20.58 -4.79 -16.89
N MET A 231 21.13 -5.92 -16.47
CA MET A 231 20.43 -6.94 -15.69
C MET A 231 21.33 -7.39 -14.54
N VAL A 232 20.74 -7.54 -13.35
CA VAL A 232 21.42 -8.11 -12.19
C VAL A 232 20.65 -9.35 -11.73
N LEU A 233 21.33 -10.48 -11.71
CA LEU A 233 20.83 -11.75 -11.19
C LEU A 233 21.45 -12.01 -9.82
N PHE A 234 20.64 -12.41 -8.84
CA PHE A 234 21.13 -12.73 -7.51
C PHE A 234 20.64 -14.13 -7.06
N SER A 235 21.62 -14.99 -6.78
CA SER A 235 21.42 -16.35 -6.29
C SER A 235 21.69 -16.40 -4.79
N ALA A 236 20.64 -16.39 -3.96
CA ALA A 236 20.81 -16.28 -2.51
C ALA A 236 19.61 -16.85 -1.74
N PRO A 237 19.76 -17.13 -0.43
CA PRO A 237 18.64 -17.43 0.46
C PRO A 237 17.71 -16.22 0.62
N PHE A 238 16.55 -16.46 1.24
CA PHE A 238 15.51 -15.46 1.44
C PHE A 238 15.99 -14.19 2.17
N GLY A 239 16.76 -14.34 3.26
CA GLY A 239 17.23 -13.20 4.06
C GLY A 239 18.18 -12.27 3.30
N GLU A 240 19.16 -12.84 2.59
CA GLU A 240 20.11 -12.12 1.77
C GLU A 240 19.43 -11.45 0.58
N ALA A 241 18.43 -12.09 -0.03
CA ALA A 241 17.61 -11.48 -1.09
C ALA A 241 16.90 -10.21 -0.61
N LEU A 242 16.31 -10.22 0.59
CA LEU A 242 15.71 -9.01 1.19
C LEU A 242 16.75 -7.91 1.42
N SER A 243 17.92 -8.29 1.94
CA SER A 243 19.02 -7.34 2.18
C SER A 243 19.51 -6.72 0.88
N PHE A 244 19.66 -7.51 -0.18
CA PHE A 244 20.09 -7.05 -1.48
C PHE A 244 19.16 -5.98 -2.05
N VAL A 245 17.83 -6.17 -2.00
CA VAL A 245 16.88 -5.18 -2.52
C VAL A 245 16.96 -3.86 -1.75
N LYS A 246 16.99 -3.93 -0.41
CA LYS A 246 17.10 -2.75 0.46
C LYS A 246 18.40 -1.99 0.18
N THR A 247 19.52 -2.70 0.06
CA THR A 247 20.83 -2.09 -0.21
C THR A 247 20.90 -1.55 -1.64
N ALA A 248 20.37 -2.26 -2.64
CA ALA A 248 20.34 -1.81 -4.03
C ALA A 248 19.58 -0.48 -4.17
N LYS A 249 18.44 -0.34 -3.49
CA LYS A 249 17.71 0.94 -3.38
C LYS A 249 18.57 2.01 -2.69
N ALA A 250 19.17 1.70 -1.54
CA ALA A 250 19.96 2.65 -0.77
C ALA A 250 21.17 3.22 -1.54
N VAL A 251 21.84 2.41 -2.36
CA VAL A 251 22.98 2.87 -3.20
C VAL A 251 22.54 3.37 -4.58
N GLY A 252 21.26 3.25 -4.92
CA GLY A 252 20.70 3.65 -6.22
C GLY A 252 21.19 2.79 -7.39
N LEU A 253 21.38 1.48 -7.18
CA LEU A 253 21.64 0.52 -8.26
C LEU A 253 20.32 0.23 -8.97
N SER A 254 20.14 0.74 -10.19
CA SER A 254 18.88 0.68 -10.96
C SER A 254 19.07 0.04 -12.35
N PRO A 255 19.40 -1.28 -12.46
CA PRO A 255 19.41 -1.98 -13.73
C PRO A 255 18.00 -2.02 -14.34
N LYS A 256 17.91 -2.28 -15.65
CA LYS A 256 16.63 -2.46 -16.35
C LYS A 256 15.86 -3.70 -15.90
N MET A 257 16.53 -4.62 -15.20
CA MET A 257 15.96 -5.87 -14.73
C MET A 257 16.72 -6.43 -13.52
N PHE A 258 15.96 -6.86 -12.50
CA PHE A 258 16.46 -7.69 -11.40
C PHE A 258 15.88 -9.09 -11.49
N GLY A 259 16.69 -10.12 -11.33
CA GLY A 259 16.24 -11.51 -11.17
C GLY A 259 16.78 -12.10 -9.88
N ILE A 260 15.91 -12.57 -8.99
CA ILE A 260 16.31 -13.13 -7.69
C ILE A 260 15.64 -14.50 -7.52
N ILE A 261 16.38 -15.51 -7.08
CA ILE A 261 15.81 -16.84 -6.79
C ILE A 261 15.21 -16.90 -5.39
N VAL A 262 14.41 -17.94 -5.14
CA VAL A 262 13.78 -18.26 -3.84
C VAL A 262 12.78 -17.18 -3.42
N ALA A 263 13.26 -16.01 -3.00
CA ALA A 263 12.45 -15.02 -2.30
C ALA A 263 11.26 -14.47 -3.11
N PRO A 264 11.38 -14.04 -4.38
CA PRO A 264 10.22 -13.48 -5.09
C PRO A 264 9.05 -14.46 -5.25
N CYS A 265 9.31 -15.76 -5.14
CA CYS A 265 8.30 -16.81 -5.26
C CYS A 265 7.51 -17.02 -3.97
N ASP A 266 7.97 -16.47 -2.85
CA ASP A 266 7.33 -16.55 -1.53
C ASP A 266 6.47 -15.29 -1.29
N PRO A 267 5.20 -15.41 -0.86
CA PRO A 267 4.37 -14.25 -0.49
C PRO A 267 5.03 -13.30 0.51
N ALA A 268 5.82 -13.83 1.46
CA ALA A 268 6.48 -13.06 2.52
C ALA A 268 7.49 -12.05 1.98
N PHE A 269 8.05 -12.26 0.78
CA PHE A 269 8.96 -11.31 0.15
C PHE A 269 8.26 -9.99 -0.18
N VAL A 270 7.05 -10.07 -0.72
CA VAL A 270 6.22 -8.90 -1.01
C VAL A 270 5.73 -8.26 0.29
N GLU A 271 5.36 -9.05 1.29
CA GLU A 271 4.95 -8.55 2.60
C GLU A 271 6.06 -7.73 3.29
N GLN A 272 7.30 -8.23 3.27
CA GLN A 272 8.42 -7.62 3.99
C GLN A 272 9.07 -6.43 3.27
N LEU A 273 9.05 -6.39 1.93
CA LEU A 273 9.59 -5.27 1.15
C LEU A 273 8.52 -4.25 0.75
N GLY A 274 7.24 -4.62 0.81
CA GLY A 274 6.16 -3.83 0.25
C GLY A 274 6.43 -3.50 -1.22
N LYS A 275 6.38 -2.21 -1.56
CA LYS A 275 6.61 -1.72 -2.93
C LYS A 275 8.03 -1.93 -3.45
N ASP A 276 9.02 -2.09 -2.59
CA ASP A 276 10.40 -2.28 -3.04
C ASP A 276 10.58 -3.67 -3.71
N ALA A 277 9.65 -4.60 -3.49
CA ALA A 277 9.57 -5.85 -4.23
C ALA A 277 9.11 -5.68 -5.68
N ASP A 278 8.39 -4.61 -6.02
CA ASP A 278 7.84 -4.44 -7.38
C ASP A 278 8.95 -4.41 -8.43
N TYR A 279 8.61 -4.89 -9.62
CA TYR A 279 9.46 -5.06 -10.80
C TYR A 279 10.52 -6.16 -10.70
N ILE A 280 10.71 -6.79 -9.53
CA ILE A 280 11.68 -7.88 -9.34
C ILE A 280 11.14 -9.17 -9.99
N PHE A 281 11.97 -9.79 -10.81
CA PHE A 281 11.70 -11.11 -11.38
C PHE A 281 12.20 -12.21 -10.44
N GLY A 282 11.51 -13.35 -10.45
CA GLY A 282 12.01 -14.56 -9.81
C GLY A 282 11.60 -15.81 -10.57
N PRO A 283 12.45 -16.83 -10.63
CA PRO A 283 12.06 -18.11 -11.20
C PRO A 283 11.29 -18.90 -10.15
N CYS A 284 10.10 -19.39 -10.50
CA CYS A 284 9.23 -20.16 -9.63
C CYS A 284 8.99 -21.56 -10.20
N GLN A 285 9.03 -22.60 -9.35
CA GLN A 285 8.66 -23.95 -9.79
C GLN A 285 7.15 -24.06 -10.09
N TRP A 286 6.33 -23.33 -9.34
CA TRP A 286 4.88 -23.36 -9.47
C TRP A 286 4.21 -22.16 -8.80
N THR A 287 3.13 -21.65 -9.39
CA THR A 287 2.25 -20.64 -8.77
C THR A 287 0.79 -21.05 -8.92
N SER A 288 -0.06 -20.60 -7.99
CA SER A 288 -1.48 -20.98 -7.94
C SER A 288 -2.33 -20.48 -9.11
N ASN A 289 -1.82 -19.50 -9.87
CA ASN A 289 -2.45 -18.93 -11.06
C ASN A 289 -2.01 -19.58 -12.37
N LEU A 290 -1.18 -20.63 -12.35
CA LEU A 290 -0.79 -21.31 -13.57
C LEU A 290 -2.01 -22.00 -14.20
N PRO A 291 -2.13 -22.00 -15.54
CA PRO A 291 -3.29 -22.56 -16.24
C PRO A 291 -3.19 -24.09 -16.38
N TYR A 292 -2.75 -24.78 -15.33
CA TYR A 292 -2.68 -26.23 -15.32
C TYR A 292 -3.95 -26.83 -14.75
N ASP A 293 -4.31 -28.00 -15.28
CA ASP A 293 -5.47 -28.79 -14.86
C ASP A 293 -5.09 -30.27 -14.85
N GLY A 294 -5.63 -31.02 -13.90
CA GLY A 294 -5.28 -32.41 -13.68
C GLY A 294 -6.38 -33.25 -13.05
N PRO A 295 -6.30 -34.57 -13.18
CA PRO A 295 -7.41 -35.47 -12.83
C PRO A 295 -7.66 -35.61 -11.32
N VAL A 296 -6.71 -35.24 -10.46
CA VAL A 296 -6.82 -35.46 -9.01
C VAL A 296 -7.32 -34.22 -8.25
N PHE A 297 -6.69 -33.07 -8.51
CA PHE A 297 -6.98 -31.81 -7.81
C PHE A 297 -7.72 -30.77 -8.68
N GLY A 298 -7.98 -31.06 -9.95
CA GLY A 298 -8.47 -30.07 -10.90
C GLY A 298 -7.38 -29.05 -11.24
N SER A 299 -7.76 -27.77 -11.26
CA SER A 299 -6.84 -26.68 -11.64
C SER A 299 -5.82 -26.35 -10.54
N SER A 300 -4.74 -25.64 -10.90
CA SER A 300 -3.80 -25.06 -9.92
C SER A 300 -4.51 -24.19 -8.87
N GLU A 301 -5.56 -23.49 -9.27
CA GLU A 301 -6.36 -22.64 -8.38
C GLU A 301 -7.29 -23.47 -7.47
N ASP A 302 -7.83 -24.58 -7.96
CA ASP A 302 -8.62 -25.50 -7.14
C ASP A 302 -7.77 -26.17 -6.06
N TYR A 303 -6.55 -26.60 -6.40
CA TYR A 303 -5.58 -27.06 -5.41
C TYR A 303 -5.31 -25.98 -4.36
N ALA A 304 -5.03 -24.74 -4.78
CA ALA A 304 -4.73 -23.66 -3.85
C ALA A 304 -5.90 -23.35 -2.90
N ARG A 305 -7.14 -23.44 -3.40
CA ARG A 305 -8.35 -23.31 -2.60
C ARG A 305 -8.43 -24.40 -1.52
N LEU A 306 -8.24 -25.65 -1.90
CA LEU A 306 -8.25 -26.78 -0.96
C LEU A 306 -7.15 -26.68 0.09
N PHE A 307 -5.98 -26.20 -0.30
CA PHE A 307 -4.88 -25.96 0.63
C PHE A 307 -5.22 -24.88 1.66
N ARG A 308 -5.77 -23.74 1.20
CA ARG A 308 -6.23 -22.66 2.09
C ARG A 308 -7.31 -23.12 3.06
N ASP A 309 -8.30 -23.85 2.57
CA ASP A 309 -9.40 -24.36 3.41
C ASP A 309 -8.89 -25.25 4.54
N LYS A 310 -7.78 -25.97 4.30
CA LYS A 310 -7.17 -26.86 5.28
C LYS A 310 -6.20 -26.16 6.23
N PHE A 311 -5.28 -25.36 5.72
CA PHE A 311 -4.14 -24.83 6.49
C PHE A 311 -4.27 -23.35 6.84
N GLY A 312 -5.28 -22.64 6.33
CA GLY A 312 -5.50 -21.22 6.60
C GLY A 312 -4.46 -20.28 5.98
N LYS A 313 -3.61 -20.79 5.07
CA LYS A 313 -2.55 -20.04 4.37
C LYS A 313 -2.50 -20.44 2.90
N GLU A 314 -1.92 -19.59 2.06
CA GLU A 314 -1.65 -19.91 0.64
C GLU A 314 -0.63 -21.05 0.54
N PRO A 315 -0.75 -21.96 -0.45
CA PRO A 315 0.29 -22.96 -0.68
C PRO A 315 1.55 -22.30 -1.24
N GLU A 316 2.68 -22.80 -0.76
CA GLU A 316 3.98 -22.57 -1.38
C GLU A 316 4.29 -23.66 -2.41
N TYR A 317 5.29 -23.39 -3.27
CA TYR A 317 5.67 -24.35 -4.31
C TYR A 317 6.19 -25.66 -3.73
N HIS A 318 6.77 -25.65 -2.52
CA HIS A 318 7.19 -26.83 -1.76
C HIS A 318 6.00 -27.76 -1.49
N SER A 319 4.96 -27.26 -0.80
CA SER A 319 3.76 -28.06 -0.54
C SER A 319 3.07 -28.52 -1.84
N ALA A 320 3.08 -27.69 -2.88
CA ALA A 320 2.57 -28.06 -4.20
C ALA A 320 3.39 -29.19 -4.85
N ALA A 321 4.72 -29.14 -4.79
CA ALA A 321 5.62 -30.17 -5.31
C ALA A 321 5.46 -31.49 -4.57
N ALA A 322 5.39 -31.45 -3.23
CA ALA A 322 5.13 -32.62 -2.40
C ALA A 322 3.77 -33.26 -2.71
N THR A 323 2.71 -32.45 -2.85
CA THR A 323 1.39 -32.96 -3.29
C THR A 323 1.50 -33.60 -4.68
N ALA A 324 2.22 -32.98 -5.61
CA ALA A 324 2.42 -33.49 -6.96
C ALA A 324 3.18 -34.82 -7.00
N CYS A 325 4.12 -35.06 -6.06
CA CYS A 325 4.78 -36.37 -5.89
C CYS A 325 3.75 -37.46 -5.55
N GLY A 326 2.82 -37.15 -4.64
CA GLY A 326 1.71 -38.03 -4.32
C GLY A 326 0.80 -38.31 -5.51
N VAL A 327 0.40 -37.27 -6.25
CA VAL A 327 -0.39 -37.39 -7.48
C VAL A 327 0.34 -38.25 -8.52
N THR A 328 1.66 -38.08 -8.66
CA THR A 328 2.51 -38.88 -9.56
C THR A 328 2.45 -40.37 -9.20
N TYR A 329 2.55 -40.69 -7.91
CA TYR A 329 2.38 -42.05 -7.43
C TYR A 329 0.99 -42.60 -7.70
N GLN A 330 -0.05 -41.83 -7.42
CA GLN A 330 -1.42 -42.25 -7.69
C GLN A 330 -1.60 -42.65 -9.16
N LEU A 331 -1.16 -41.79 -10.09
CA LEU A 331 -1.26 -42.05 -11.52
C LEU A 331 -0.44 -43.26 -11.96
N ALA A 332 0.76 -43.44 -11.39
CA ALA A 332 1.60 -44.60 -11.70
C ALA A 332 1.02 -45.91 -11.15
N LEU A 333 0.47 -45.91 -9.93
CA LEU A 333 -0.17 -47.07 -9.30
C LEU A 333 -1.43 -47.50 -10.05
N GLU A 334 -2.26 -46.53 -10.44
CA GLU A 334 -3.46 -46.76 -11.27
C GLU A 334 -3.06 -47.36 -12.64
N LYS A 335 -2.02 -46.79 -13.27
CA LYS A 335 -1.49 -47.27 -14.55
C LYS A 335 -0.87 -48.67 -14.46
N ALA A 336 -0.11 -48.96 -13.40
CA ALA A 336 0.49 -50.27 -13.16
C ALA A 336 -0.57 -51.32 -12.81
N SER A 337 -1.65 -50.91 -12.15
CA SER A 337 -2.65 -51.80 -11.57
C SER A 337 -2.02 -52.89 -10.67
N SER A 338 -0.91 -52.55 -10.02
CA SER A 338 -0.04 -53.44 -9.25
C SER A 338 0.63 -52.67 -8.11
N LEU A 339 0.89 -53.35 -6.99
CA LEU A 339 1.76 -52.87 -5.91
C LEU A 339 3.21 -53.37 -6.07
N ASP A 340 3.51 -54.15 -7.11
CA ASP A 340 4.87 -54.59 -7.37
C ASP A 340 5.76 -53.37 -7.67
N ARG A 341 6.93 -53.35 -7.03
CA ARG A 341 7.85 -52.21 -7.09
C ARG A 341 8.45 -52.03 -8.47
N GLU A 342 8.69 -53.09 -9.22
CA GLU A 342 9.22 -53.00 -10.58
C GLU A 342 8.14 -52.51 -11.55
N ASP A 343 6.91 -53.03 -11.43
CA ASP A 343 5.76 -52.57 -12.23
C ASP A 343 5.49 -51.06 -12.03
N VAL A 344 5.50 -50.59 -10.78
CA VAL A 344 5.27 -49.17 -10.45
C VAL A 344 6.44 -48.30 -10.93
N ARG A 345 7.69 -48.79 -10.83
CA ARG A 345 8.86 -48.09 -11.38
C ARG A 345 8.77 -47.92 -12.90
N ASP A 346 8.34 -48.95 -13.61
CA ASP A 346 8.15 -48.89 -15.07
C ASP A 346 6.95 -48.00 -15.45
N ALA A 347 5.88 -47.99 -14.64
CA ALA A 347 4.76 -47.09 -14.81
C ALA A 347 5.16 -45.62 -14.60
N LEU A 348 5.97 -45.32 -13.58
CA LEU A 348 6.58 -44.01 -13.34
C LEU A 348 7.46 -43.58 -14.52
N GLY A 349 8.40 -44.43 -14.96
CA GLY A 349 9.32 -44.10 -16.07
C GLY A 349 8.64 -43.92 -17.42
N SER A 350 7.40 -44.40 -17.59
CA SER A 350 6.60 -44.22 -18.80
C SER A 350 5.44 -43.23 -18.62
N LEU A 351 5.35 -42.55 -17.47
CA LEU A 351 4.28 -41.61 -17.17
C LEU A 351 4.36 -40.39 -18.07
N ASP A 352 3.20 -39.96 -18.59
CA ASP A 352 3.02 -38.73 -19.34
C ASP A 352 1.61 -38.23 -19.01
N ALA A 353 1.51 -37.30 -18.05
CA ALA A 353 0.23 -36.86 -17.52
C ALA A 353 0.24 -35.37 -17.13
N MET A 354 -0.91 -34.71 -17.35
CA MET A 354 -1.16 -33.38 -16.81
C MET A 354 -1.63 -33.47 -15.35
N THR A 355 -1.11 -32.57 -14.52
CA THR A 355 -1.51 -32.39 -13.13
C THR A 355 -1.72 -30.90 -12.85
N PHE A 356 -2.25 -30.55 -11.67
CA PHE A 356 -2.33 -29.16 -11.21
C PHE A 356 -0.93 -28.50 -11.08
N TYR A 357 0.14 -29.30 -11.03
CA TYR A 357 1.53 -28.86 -10.89
C TYR A 357 2.26 -28.71 -12.25
N GLY A 358 1.61 -29.14 -13.34
CA GLY A 358 2.20 -29.17 -14.67
C GLY A 358 2.18 -30.56 -15.30
N ARG A 359 2.75 -30.67 -16.50
CA ARG A 359 2.90 -31.96 -17.20
C ARG A 359 4.09 -32.71 -16.62
N ILE A 360 3.85 -33.92 -16.13
CA ILE A 360 4.88 -34.77 -15.55
C ILE A 360 5.30 -35.82 -16.57
N LYS A 361 6.59 -35.84 -16.92
CA LYS A 361 7.19 -36.91 -17.71
C LYS A 361 8.68 -37.01 -17.44
N PHE A 362 9.12 -38.21 -17.09
CA PHE A 362 10.51 -38.45 -16.73
C PHE A 362 11.37 -38.87 -17.93
N ASN A 363 12.64 -38.45 -17.93
CA ASN A 363 13.66 -39.02 -18.80
C ASN A 363 14.24 -40.33 -18.21
N GLU A 364 15.21 -40.94 -18.90
CA GLU A 364 15.86 -42.18 -18.46
C GLU A 364 16.61 -42.06 -17.12
N GLN A 365 16.94 -40.84 -16.70
CA GLN A 365 17.58 -40.56 -15.42
C GLN A 365 16.57 -40.34 -14.29
N GLY A 366 15.26 -40.37 -14.58
CA GLY A 366 14.21 -40.10 -13.59
C GLY A 366 13.94 -38.61 -13.35
N ARG A 367 14.43 -37.70 -14.20
CA ARG A 367 14.14 -36.25 -14.08
C ARG A 367 12.94 -35.86 -14.91
N ASP A 368 12.05 -35.04 -14.36
CA ASP A 368 11.01 -34.39 -15.15
C ASP A 368 11.65 -33.48 -16.22
N ILE A 369 11.17 -33.57 -17.45
CA ILE A 369 11.65 -32.79 -18.61
C ILE A 369 10.59 -31.83 -19.16
N TYR A 370 9.39 -31.77 -18.57
CA TYR A 370 8.29 -30.94 -19.07
C TYR A 370 7.85 -29.82 -18.12
N ASN A 371 8.42 -29.74 -16.91
CA ASN A 371 8.07 -28.70 -15.93
C ASN A 371 9.25 -27.74 -15.64
N PRO A 372 9.67 -26.89 -16.61
CA PRO A 372 10.67 -25.86 -16.34
C PRO A 372 10.06 -24.77 -15.45
N MET A 373 10.89 -24.14 -14.60
CA MET A 373 10.46 -23.02 -13.77
C MET A 373 9.87 -21.89 -14.60
N VAL A 374 8.75 -21.31 -14.19
CA VAL A 374 8.22 -20.10 -14.82
C VAL A 374 8.99 -18.86 -14.33
N ALA A 375 9.06 -17.82 -15.15
CA ALA A 375 9.47 -16.51 -14.65
C ALA A 375 8.24 -15.77 -14.14
N ILE A 376 8.27 -15.36 -12.88
CA ILE A 376 7.33 -14.40 -12.33
C ILE A 376 7.97 -13.01 -12.28
N GLN A 377 7.14 -11.98 -12.22
CA GLN A 377 7.51 -10.64 -11.79
C GLN A 377 6.55 -10.19 -10.70
N VAL A 378 7.06 -9.55 -9.65
CA VAL A 378 6.21 -8.84 -8.70
C VAL A 378 5.72 -7.56 -9.36
N GLN A 379 4.40 -7.41 -9.50
CA GLN A 379 3.74 -6.26 -10.11
C GLN A 379 2.61 -5.80 -9.20
N ARG A 380 2.73 -4.58 -8.66
CA ARG A 380 1.73 -3.95 -7.79
C ARG A 380 1.39 -4.85 -6.59
N GLY A 381 2.42 -5.41 -5.96
CA GLY A 381 2.31 -6.33 -4.84
C GLY A 381 1.74 -7.72 -5.17
N LYS A 382 1.64 -8.09 -6.46
CA LYS A 382 1.18 -9.42 -6.89
C LYS A 382 2.26 -10.14 -7.68
N ARG A 383 2.39 -11.45 -7.46
CA ARG A 383 3.27 -12.32 -8.28
C ARG A 383 2.54 -12.65 -9.59
N VAL A 384 3.04 -12.12 -10.70
CA VAL A 384 2.47 -12.34 -12.05
C VAL A 384 3.41 -13.25 -12.82
N THR A 385 2.89 -14.33 -13.40
CA THR A 385 3.68 -15.17 -14.30
C THR A 385 3.82 -14.45 -15.63
N VAL A 386 5.05 -14.19 -16.06
CA VAL A 386 5.36 -13.38 -17.25
C VAL A 386 6.07 -14.15 -18.35
N TRP A 387 6.62 -15.33 -18.06
CA TRP A 387 7.25 -16.22 -19.04
C TRP A 387 7.21 -17.69 -18.57
N PRO A 388 7.09 -18.69 -19.47
CA PRO A 388 6.96 -18.60 -20.92
C PRO A 388 5.60 -18.06 -21.38
N GLU A 389 5.54 -17.51 -22.60
CA GLU A 389 4.34 -16.80 -23.13
C GLU A 389 3.04 -17.62 -23.00
N HIS A 390 3.09 -18.93 -23.26
CA HIS A 390 1.92 -19.81 -23.19
C HIS A 390 1.41 -20.08 -21.77
N LEU A 391 2.19 -19.73 -20.73
CA LEU A 391 1.81 -19.82 -19.31
C LEU A 391 1.68 -18.44 -18.66
N ALA A 392 1.96 -17.36 -19.40
CA ALA A 392 1.96 -16.02 -18.87
C ALA A 392 0.53 -15.59 -18.49
N THR A 393 0.37 -15.14 -17.26
CA THR A 393 -0.88 -14.55 -16.74
C THR A 393 -0.91 -13.02 -16.90
N GLY A 394 0.21 -12.45 -17.34
CA GLY A 394 0.37 -11.03 -17.64
C GLY A 394 1.69 -10.77 -18.36
N SER A 395 1.91 -9.55 -18.83
CA SER A 395 3.15 -9.15 -19.49
C SER A 395 4.16 -8.61 -18.47
N ALA A 396 5.45 -8.83 -18.71
CA ALA A 396 6.52 -8.22 -17.93
C ALA A 396 6.51 -6.68 -18.09
N ILE A 397 6.73 -5.96 -16.99
CA ILE A 397 7.01 -4.53 -17.00
C ILE A 397 8.53 -4.36 -17.15
N TYR A 398 8.95 -3.93 -18.34
CA TYR A 398 10.35 -3.72 -18.71
C TYR A 398 10.48 -2.50 -19.64
N PRO A 399 11.52 -1.65 -19.48
CA PRO A 399 12.53 -1.70 -18.43
C PRO A 399 11.95 -1.35 -17.05
N THR A 400 12.55 -1.91 -16.00
CA THR A 400 12.24 -1.55 -14.62
C THR A 400 12.52 -0.06 -14.38
N PRO A 401 11.56 0.73 -13.87
CA PRO A 401 11.82 2.12 -13.51
C PRO A 401 12.94 2.24 -12.45
N PRO A 402 13.84 3.22 -12.56
CA PRO A 402 14.79 3.56 -11.51
C PRO A 402 14.11 3.77 -10.16
N TRP A 403 14.78 3.48 -9.05
CA TRP A 403 14.20 3.58 -7.70
C TRP A 403 13.57 4.95 -7.42
N GLU A 404 14.22 6.01 -7.87
CA GLU A 404 13.80 7.40 -7.75
C GLU A 404 12.52 7.74 -8.55
N GLU A 405 12.18 6.95 -9.57
CA GLU A 405 10.97 7.13 -10.37
C GLU A 405 9.77 6.33 -9.83
N ARG A 406 9.99 5.47 -8.82
CA ARG A 406 8.93 4.65 -8.20
C ARG A 406 8.17 5.39 -7.09
N GLU A 407 8.63 6.57 -6.70
CA GLU A 407 8.05 7.40 -5.64
C GLU A 407 7.89 8.85 -6.12
N ILE A 408 6.77 9.48 -5.78
CA ILE A 408 6.50 10.88 -6.14
C ILE A 408 6.71 11.73 -4.88
N LYS A 409 7.85 12.42 -4.81
CA LYS A 409 8.15 13.31 -3.68
C LYS A 409 7.55 14.70 -3.90
N ILE A 410 6.78 15.17 -2.93
CA ILE A 410 6.18 16.51 -2.91
C ILE A 410 6.67 17.25 -1.67
N GLY A 411 7.22 18.45 -1.86
CA GLY A 411 7.70 19.26 -0.75
C GLY A 411 6.55 20.01 -0.09
N ALA A 412 6.47 19.99 1.25
CA ALA A 412 5.42 20.69 1.99
C ALA A 412 6.03 21.67 3.00
N ILE A 413 5.77 22.97 2.88
CA ILE A 413 6.41 24.01 3.71
C ILE A 413 5.38 24.67 4.63
N TYR A 414 5.51 24.44 5.95
CA TYR A 414 4.57 24.93 6.97
C TYR A 414 5.29 25.32 8.27
N PRO A 415 4.69 26.16 9.13
CA PRO A 415 5.28 26.52 10.42
C PRO A 415 5.08 25.38 11.43
N LEU A 416 6.01 24.42 11.46
CA LEU A 416 5.92 23.23 12.32
C LEU A 416 6.49 23.48 13.73
N THR A 417 7.20 24.58 13.91
CA THR A 417 7.62 25.11 15.21
C THR A 417 7.29 26.60 15.34
N GLY A 418 7.50 27.18 16.52
CA GLY A 418 7.20 28.58 16.81
C GLY A 418 5.76 28.81 17.29
N SER A 419 5.30 30.07 17.25
CA SER A 419 3.98 30.49 17.77
C SER A 419 2.79 29.87 17.01
N LEU A 420 3.03 29.38 15.79
CA LEU A 420 2.01 28.80 14.91
C LEU A 420 2.14 27.27 14.74
N ALA A 421 2.92 26.61 15.61
CA ALA A 421 3.21 25.18 15.52
C ALA A 421 1.95 24.31 15.46
N THR A 422 0.91 24.59 16.27
CA THR A 422 -0.31 23.79 16.21
C THR A 422 -1.10 24.00 14.93
N THR A 423 -1.14 25.22 14.41
CA THR A 423 -1.74 25.49 13.10
C THR A 423 -1.00 24.72 12.01
N GLY A 424 0.34 24.73 12.03
CA GLY A 424 1.14 23.91 11.13
C GLY A 424 0.91 22.40 11.30
N ALA A 425 0.69 21.92 12.53
CA ALA A 425 0.37 20.52 12.79
C ALA A 425 -1.00 20.10 12.23
N ASP A 426 -2.03 20.95 12.39
CA ASP A 426 -3.35 20.71 11.81
C ASP A 426 -3.30 20.66 10.27
N ILE A 427 -2.62 21.63 9.65
CA ILE A 427 -2.39 21.66 8.20
C ILE A 427 -1.65 20.40 7.73
N LYS A 428 -0.59 20.01 8.44
CA LYS A 428 0.17 18.78 8.18
C LYS A 428 -0.72 17.54 8.23
N ASN A 429 -1.63 17.45 9.19
CA ASN A 429 -2.59 16.35 9.27
C ASN A 429 -3.51 16.34 8.04
N GLY A 430 -4.00 17.50 7.59
CA GLY A 430 -4.79 17.61 6.36
C GLY A 430 -4.06 17.08 5.11
N VAL A 431 -2.80 17.48 4.92
CA VAL A 431 -1.95 17.00 3.81
C VAL A 431 -1.72 15.49 3.91
N LEU A 432 -1.30 14.99 5.07
CA LEU A 432 -1.04 13.56 5.27
C LEU A 432 -2.29 12.72 5.09
N PHE A 433 -3.45 13.24 5.47
CA PHE A 433 -4.71 12.54 5.28
C PHE A 433 -5.08 12.44 3.80
N ALA A 434 -4.90 13.50 3.01
CA ALA A 434 -5.11 13.43 1.56
C ALA A 434 -4.19 12.39 0.91
N VAL A 435 -2.92 12.34 1.32
CA VAL A 435 -1.95 11.34 0.83
C VAL A 435 -2.36 9.92 1.21
N ASP A 436 -2.94 9.72 2.39
CA ASP A 436 -3.48 8.43 2.79
C ASP A 436 -4.67 7.99 1.94
N ILE A 437 -5.54 8.94 1.59
CA ILE A 437 -6.66 8.71 0.66
C ILE A 437 -6.16 8.35 -0.74
N ILE A 438 -5.09 8.99 -1.22
CA ILE A 438 -4.54 8.74 -2.57
C ILE A 438 -3.75 7.43 -2.64
N ASN A 439 -2.94 7.14 -1.62
CA ASN A 439 -2.00 6.02 -1.63
C ASN A 439 -2.65 4.68 -1.28
N ASN A 440 -3.86 4.68 -0.74
CA ASN A 440 -4.59 3.48 -0.32
C ASN A 440 -6.00 3.51 -0.91
N GLU A 441 -6.60 2.33 -1.12
CA GLU A 441 -7.95 2.24 -1.69
C GLU A 441 -9.01 2.57 -0.63
N HIS A 442 -9.78 3.62 -0.89
CA HIS A 442 -10.95 4.05 -0.13
C HIS A 442 -12.16 4.20 -1.06
N LYS A 443 -13.29 3.62 -0.67
CA LYS A 443 -14.55 3.69 -1.45
C LYS A 443 -15.32 4.96 -1.11
N ILE A 444 -14.74 6.11 -1.42
CA ILE A 444 -15.35 7.43 -1.25
C ILE A 444 -15.28 8.20 -2.58
N ASP A 445 -16.27 9.03 -2.86
CA ASP A 445 -16.38 9.80 -4.11
C ASP A 445 -15.46 11.04 -4.07
N LEU A 446 -14.16 10.80 -4.05
CA LEU A 446 -13.12 11.81 -4.18
C LEU A 446 -12.13 11.43 -5.28
N PRO A 447 -11.49 12.41 -5.95
CA PRO A 447 -10.42 12.14 -6.90
C PRO A 447 -9.35 11.22 -6.29
N LEU A 448 -8.96 10.19 -7.05
CA LEU A 448 -7.93 9.20 -6.69
C LEU A 448 -8.21 8.35 -5.45
N ALA A 449 -9.39 8.46 -4.81
CA ALA A 449 -9.65 7.71 -3.58
C ALA A 449 -9.73 6.19 -3.79
N ILE A 450 -10.24 5.74 -4.95
CA ILE A 450 -10.22 4.31 -5.32
C ILE A 450 -8.87 3.84 -5.86
N SER A 451 -7.96 4.77 -6.14
CA SER A 451 -6.63 4.49 -6.64
C SER A 451 -5.72 3.97 -5.51
N LYS A 452 -4.58 3.38 -5.87
CA LYS A 452 -3.57 2.89 -4.92
C LYS A 452 -2.25 3.60 -5.17
N GLY A 453 -2.29 4.93 -5.21
CA GLY A 453 -1.24 5.81 -5.74
C GLY A 453 -1.69 6.52 -7.02
N ILE A 454 -0.73 7.03 -7.79
CA ILE A 454 -0.98 7.72 -9.06
C ILE A 454 -1.07 6.71 -10.19
N ASP A 455 -2.29 6.41 -10.64
CA ASP A 455 -2.58 5.36 -11.62
C ASP A 455 -1.86 5.57 -12.97
N SER A 456 -1.74 6.81 -13.43
CA SER A 456 -1.04 7.14 -14.67
C SER A 456 0.49 7.00 -14.57
N LEU A 457 1.02 6.81 -13.36
CA LEU A 457 2.42 6.55 -13.06
C LEU A 457 2.58 5.19 -12.38
N ASP A 458 1.85 4.20 -12.91
CA ASP A 458 1.92 2.79 -12.49
C ASP A 458 1.63 2.54 -11.00
N GLY A 459 0.85 3.41 -10.37
CA GLY A 459 0.52 3.33 -8.95
C GLY A 459 1.61 3.90 -8.05
N ALA A 460 2.50 4.74 -8.57
CA ALA A 460 3.52 5.42 -7.78
C ALA A 460 2.89 6.16 -6.58
N LYS A 461 3.44 5.93 -5.39
CA LYS A 461 2.92 6.53 -4.15
C LYS A 461 3.49 7.92 -3.95
N ILE A 462 2.67 8.81 -3.40
CA ILE A 462 3.11 10.13 -2.96
C ILE A 462 3.82 10.01 -1.61
N GLU A 463 4.99 10.63 -1.52
CA GLU A 463 5.71 10.89 -0.27
C GLU A 463 5.80 12.41 -0.04
N ILE A 464 5.53 12.85 1.19
CA ILE A 464 5.64 14.26 1.55
C ILE A 464 6.94 14.52 2.29
N VAL A 465 7.72 15.47 1.76
CA VAL A 465 8.96 15.94 2.37
C VAL A 465 8.69 17.29 3.05
N PHE A 466 8.38 17.24 4.34
CA PHE A 466 8.04 18.43 5.14
C PHE A 466 9.23 19.33 5.40
N GLY A 467 9.04 20.64 5.28
CA GLY A 467 9.95 21.69 5.74
C GLY A 467 9.31 22.65 6.71
N ASP A 468 10.07 22.99 7.75
CA ASP A 468 9.63 23.87 8.82
C ASP A 468 10.02 25.31 8.50
N SER A 469 9.04 26.13 8.15
CA SER A 469 9.27 27.55 7.88
C SER A 469 9.56 28.36 9.14
N GLN A 470 9.22 27.83 10.33
CA GLN A 470 9.30 28.56 11.61
C GLN A 470 8.54 29.89 11.61
N GLY A 471 7.64 30.10 10.63
CA GLY A 471 6.99 31.39 10.36
C GLY A 471 7.88 32.47 9.76
N SER A 472 9.12 32.16 9.38
CA SER A 472 10.09 33.12 8.83
C SER A 472 10.13 33.07 7.29
N PRO A 473 10.01 34.21 6.59
CA PRO A 473 10.08 34.23 5.12
C PRO A 473 11.41 33.73 4.56
N SER A 474 12.54 34.09 5.18
CA SER A 474 13.86 33.65 4.72
C SER A 474 14.07 32.15 4.94
N VAL A 475 13.56 31.58 6.03
CA VAL A 475 13.62 30.14 6.29
C VAL A 475 12.71 29.38 5.33
N GLY A 476 11.49 29.87 5.10
CA GLY A 476 10.57 29.27 4.12
C GLY A 476 11.16 29.21 2.71
N LYS A 477 11.87 30.27 2.28
CA LYS A 477 12.63 30.28 1.04
C LYS A 477 13.69 29.18 1.00
N SER A 478 14.54 29.10 2.02
CA SER A 478 15.60 28.10 2.09
C SER A 478 15.06 26.66 2.15
N GLU A 479 13.91 26.44 2.79
CA GLU A 479 13.27 25.13 2.81
C GLU A 479 12.76 24.71 1.42
N VAL A 480 12.25 25.65 0.60
CA VAL A 480 11.92 25.40 -0.81
C VAL A 480 13.16 25.00 -1.61
N GLU A 481 14.23 25.80 -1.52
CA GLU A 481 15.49 25.53 -2.24
C GLU A 481 16.03 24.14 -1.89
N ARG A 482 16.04 23.78 -0.60
CA ARG A 482 16.47 22.46 -0.14
C ARG A 482 15.63 21.32 -0.72
N ARG A 483 14.29 21.46 -0.79
CA ARG A 483 13.44 20.37 -1.32
C ARG A 483 13.66 20.15 -2.80
N ILE A 484 13.88 21.23 -3.55
CA ILE A 484 14.15 21.15 -4.98
C ILE A 484 15.56 20.60 -5.24
N ASP A 485 16.57 21.19 -4.60
CA ASP A 485 17.96 20.94 -4.95
C ASP A 485 18.51 19.66 -4.32
N GLU A 486 18.09 19.30 -3.10
CA GLU A 486 18.60 18.12 -2.38
C GLU A 486 17.60 16.95 -2.43
N GLU A 487 16.33 17.19 -2.11
CA GLU A 487 15.31 16.14 -1.96
C GLU A 487 14.63 15.73 -3.26
N LYS A 488 14.89 16.49 -4.35
CA LYS A 488 14.41 16.23 -5.71
C LYS A 488 12.88 16.08 -5.81
N VAL A 489 12.15 16.95 -5.12
CA VAL A 489 10.68 16.97 -5.20
C VAL A 489 10.21 17.38 -6.61
N VAL A 490 9.03 16.90 -6.99
CA VAL A 490 8.43 17.16 -8.33
C VAL A 490 7.40 18.30 -8.31
N ALA A 491 6.94 18.68 -7.12
CA ALA A 491 6.02 19.78 -6.87
C ALA A 491 6.10 20.22 -5.40
N LEU A 492 5.52 21.39 -5.09
CA LEU A 492 5.47 21.98 -3.77
C LEU A 492 4.02 22.28 -3.34
N ILE A 493 3.75 22.18 -2.04
CA ILE A 493 2.51 22.62 -1.39
C ILE A 493 2.80 23.44 -0.12
N GLY A 494 2.00 24.49 0.13
CA GLY A 494 2.23 25.46 1.21
C GLY A 494 2.16 26.91 0.71
N CYS A 495 2.48 27.94 1.49
CA CYS A 495 2.72 27.97 2.94
C CYS A 495 1.47 28.47 3.67
N TYR A 496 1.51 28.57 5.00
CA TYR A 496 0.43 29.17 5.79
C TYR A 496 0.44 30.70 5.73
N GLN A 497 1.52 31.34 6.19
CA GLN A 497 1.62 32.80 6.21
C GLN A 497 1.84 33.37 4.80
N SER A 498 1.15 34.46 4.47
CA SER A 498 1.30 35.15 3.18
C SER A 498 2.72 35.69 2.96
N ALA A 499 3.36 36.26 3.97
CA ALA A 499 4.74 36.74 3.88
C ALA A 499 5.75 35.61 3.61
N VAL A 500 5.55 34.43 4.22
CA VAL A 500 6.39 33.24 3.96
C VAL A 500 6.14 32.71 2.55
N THR A 501 4.86 32.66 2.13
CA THR A 501 4.48 32.22 0.80
C THR A 501 5.09 33.11 -0.27
N ALA A 502 5.15 34.43 -0.08
CA ALA A 502 5.71 35.37 -1.04
C ALA A 502 7.17 35.03 -1.41
N GLU A 503 8.03 34.81 -0.41
CA GLU A 503 9.44 34.45 -0.62
C GLU A 503 9.61 33.00 -1.12
N ALA A 504 8.86 32.05 -0.56
CA ALA A 504 8.90 30.65 -0.96
C ALA A 504 8.49 30.47 -2.43
N SER A 505 7.45 31.18 -2.88
CA SER A 505 6.96 31.12 -4.25
C SER A 505 7.88 31.81 -5.24
N GLN A 506 8.61 32.85 -4.84
CA GLN A 506 9.67 33.42 -5.69
C GLN A 506 10.78 32.38 -5.94
N ALA A 507 11.22 31.66 -4.90
CA ALA A 507 12.22 30.60 -5.08
C ALA A 507 11.73 29.45 -5.97
N ALA A 508 10.46 29.06 -5.86
CA ALA A 508 9.87 28.05 -6.74
C ALA A 508 9.77 28.55 -8.20
N GLU A 509 9.37 29.81 -8.41
CA GLU A 509 9.32 30.43 -9.74
C GLU A 509 10.70 30.48 -10.39
N ASP A 510 11.73 30.91 -9.65
CA ASP A 510 13.12 30.98 -10.13
C ASP A 510 13.66 29.61 -10.56
N LYS A 511 13.12 28.53 -10.00
CA LYS A 511 13.51 27.13 -10.26
C LYS A 511 12.59 26.41 -11.26
N GLY A 512 11.50 27.03 -11.69
CA GLY A 512 10.51 26.41 -12.57
C GLY A 512 9.78 25.24 -11.93
N MET A 513 9.43 25.34 -10.64
CA MET A 513 8.81 24.27 -9.87
C MET A 513 7.33 24.58 -9.57
N PRO A 514 6.37 23.72 -9.97
CA PRO A 514 4.96 23.88 -9.60
C PRO A 514 4.78 23.99 -8.10
N PHE A 515 4.13 25.06 -7.66
CA PHE A 515 3.88 25.35 -6.26
C PHE A 515 2.42 25.76 -6.06
N LEU A 516 1.67 24.92 -5.34
CA LEU A 516 0.28 25.16 -5.00
C LEU A 516 0.14 25.61 -3.53
N THR A 517 -0.47 26.77 -3.29
CA THR A 517 -0.94 27.13 -1.95
C THR A 517 -2.42 26.81 -1.78
N ALA A 518 -2.77 26.35 -0.58
CA ALA A 518 -4.14 26.13 -0.18
C ALA A 518 -4.56 27.02 1.01
N THR A 519 -3.63 27.74 1.63
CA THR A 519 -3.88 28.35 2.95
C THR A 519 -3.59 29.84 3.02
N SER A 520 -2.63 30.34 2.24
CA SER A 520 -2.32 31.78 2.19
C SER A 520 -3.18 32.51 1.16
N ASP A 521 -3.66 33.70 1.54
CA ASP A 521 -4.82 34.36 0.92
C ASP A 521 -4.56 35.81 0.49
N ALA A 522 -3.40 36.41 0.80
CA ALA A 522 -3.05 37.75 0.32
C ALA A 522 -3.16 37.83 -1.22
N PRO A 523 -4.07 38.66 -1.78
CA PRO A 523 -4.30 38.77 -3.21
C PRO A 523 -3.04 38.95 -4.08
N SER A 524 -2.03 39.69 -3.62
CA SER A 524 -0.82 39.94 -4.42
C SER A 524 -0.04 38.68 -4.79
N LEU A 525 -0.15 37.58 -4.02
CA LEU A 525 0.62 36.35 -4.26
C LEU A 525 0.45 35.80 -5.69
N THR A 526 -0.76 35.89 -6.24
CA THR A 526 -1.14 35.45 -7.59
C THR A 526 -1.10 36.57 -8.64
N GLN A 527 -0.87 37.83 -8.24
CA GLN A 527 -0.88 39.00 -9.15
C GLN A 527 0.52 39.41 -9.64
N ARG A 528 1.55 38.62 -9.33
CA ARG A 528 2.96 38.91 -9.70
C ARG A 528 3.36 38.41 -11.10
N GLY A 529 2.44 37.78 -11.85
CA GLY A 529 2.73 37.23 -13.18
C GLY A 529 3.61 35.97 -13.15
N PHE A 530 3.52 35.17 -12.08
CA PHE A 530 4.27 33.93 -11.93
C PHE A 530 3.63 32.81 -12.74
N ASN A 531 4.48 31.98 -13.36
CA ASN A 531 4.02 30.85 -14.17
C ASN A 531 3.76 29.61 -13.31
N TRP A 532 4.47 29.46 -12.20
CA TRP A 532 4.58 28.20 -11.47
C TRP A 532 3.79 28.18 -10.16
N PHE A 533 3.19 29.31 -9.76
CA PHE A 533 2.44 29.45 -8.52
C PHE A 533 0.93 29.39 -8.75
N PHE A 534 0.22 28.59 -7.97
CA PHE A 534 -1.22 28.35 -8.05
C PHE A 534 -1.87 28.47 -6.68
N ARG A 535 -3.12 28.95 -6.59
CA ARG A 535 -3.85 29.03 -5.32
C ARG A 535 -5.26 28.46 -5.40
N THR A 536 -5.56 27.48 -4.55
CA THR A 536 -6.88 26.81 -4.50
C THR A 536 -7.90 27.52 -3.62
N THR A 537 -7.47 28.11 -2.50
CA THR A 537 -8.36 28.89 -1.61
C THR A 537 -8.76 30.23 -2.23
N PRO A 538 -9.94 30.80 -1.89
CA PRO A 538 -10.21 32.21 -2.16
C PRO A 538 -9.15 33.12 -1.52
N ASN A 539 -9.10 34.36 -1.99
CA ASN A 539 -8.17 35.39 -1.51
C ASN A 539 -8.88 36.43 -0.63
N ASP A 540 -8.13 37.29 0.05
CA ASP A 540 -8.71 38.29 0.97
C ASP A 540 -9.58 39.32 0.28
N GLU A 541 -9.33 39.62 -1.00
CA GLU A 541 -10.24 40.45 -1.79
C GLU A 541 -11.65 39.82 -1.80
N THR A 542 -11.75 38.52 -2.07
CA THR A 542 -13.01 37.78 -2.03
C THR A 542 -13.58 37.72 -0.60
N PHE A 543 -12.77 37.34 0.39
CA PHE A 543 -13.26 37.18 1.77
C PHE A 543 -13.76 38.48 2.39
N VAL A 544 -13.04 39.58 2.18
CA VAL A 544 -13.46 40.88 2.67
C VAL A 544 -14.71 41.35 1.92
N GLN A 545 -14.81 41.11 0.61
CA GLN A 545 -16.04 41.40 -0.14
C GLN A 545 -17.25 40.65 0.43
N ASN A 546 -17.07 39.38 0.85
CA ASN A 546 -18.11 38.59 1.50
C ASN A 546 -18.60 39.24 2.81
N PHE A 547 -17.74 39.88 3.60
CA PHE A 547 -18.21 40.64 4.78
C PHE A 547 -19.15 41.78 4.40
N TYR A 548 -18.81 42.55 3.37
CA TYR A 548 -19.67 43.64 2.93
C TYR A 548 -20.97 43.17 2.31
N GLN A 549 -20.95 42.07 1.56
CA GLN A 549 -22.16 41.43 1.04
C GLN A 549 -23.05 40.94 2.19
N PHE A 550 -22.48 40.28 3.20
CA PHE A 550 -23.19 39.91 4.41
C PHE A 550 -23.83 41.12 5.11
N LEU A 551 -23.09 42.23 5.27
CA LEU A 551 -23.62 43.45 5.87
C LEU A 551 -24.78 44.06 5.06
N GLN A 552 -24.75 43.97 3.73
CA GLN A 552 -25.87 44.39 2.87
C GLN A 552 -27.07 43.45 3.00
N ASP A 553 -26.83 42.14 3.05
CA ASP A 553 -27.88 41.12 3.15
C ASP A 553 -28.62 41.21 4.50
N ILE A 554 -27.90 41.36 5.62
CA ILE A 554 -28.56 41.54 6.93
C ILE A 554 -29.36 42.85 6.99
N ARG A 555 -28.92 43.88 6.26
CA ARG A 555 -29.66 45.14 6.13
C ARG A 555 -30.94 44.94 5.32
N GLY A 556 -30.86 44.23 4.21
CA GLY A 556 -32.00 43.97 3.33
C GLY A 556 -33.02 43.01 3.93
N GLU A 557 -32.57 41.89 4.48
CA GLU A 557 -33.43 40.78 4.91
C GLU A 557 -33.82 40.84 6.39
N LYS A 558 -32.93 41.32 7.26
CA LYS A 558 -33.16 41.39 8.72
C LYS A 558 -33.40 42.82 9.21
N GLY A 559 -33.22 43.83 8.36
CA GLY A 559 -33.39 45.24 8.72
C GLY A 559 -32.30 45.80 9.63
N ILE A 560 -31.19 45.07 9.79
CA ILE A 560 -30.07 45.41 10.68
C ILE A 560 -29.20 46.47 10.00
N LYS A 561 -28.99 47.61 10.67
CA LYS A 561 -28.19 48.71 10.11
C LYS A 561 -26.86 48.82 10.84
N VAL A 562 -25.79 48.87 10.06
CA VAL A 562 -24.43 49.14 10.53
C VAL A 562 -24.02 50.49 9.97
N GLU A 563 -23.65 51.43 10.83
CA GLU A 563 -23.31 52.81 10.49
C GLU A 563 -21.82 53.11 10.69
N LYS A 564 -21.11 52.33 11.51
CA LYS A 564 -19.70 52.55 11.84
C LYS A 564 -18.90 51.26 11.89
N LEU A 565 -17.86 51.19 11.08
CA LEU A 565 -16.88 50.09 11.07
C LEU A 565 -15.57 50.51 11.73
N GLY A 566 -15.05 49.66 12.61
CA GLY A 566 -13.66 49.70 13.05
C GLY A 566 -12.87 48.59 12.36
N ILE A 567 -11.63 48.85 12.00
CA ILE A 567 -10.73 47.85 11.40
C ILE A 567 -9.51 47.70 12.31
N VAL A 568 -9.12 46.46 12.62
CA VAL A 568 -7.90 46.15 13.38
C VAL A 568 -7.18 44.94 12.78
N TYR A 569 -5.87 45.04 12.59
CA TYR A 569 -5.12 44.02 11.86
C TYR A 569 -3.64 43.97 12.24
N GLU A 570 -3.05 42.78 12.16
CA GLU A 570 -1.62 42.56 12.38
C GLU A 570 -0.77 43.08 11.22
N ASN A 571 0.41 43.63 11.51
CA ASN A 571 1.25 44.37 10.56
C ASN A 571 2.15 43.48 9.68
N SER A 572 1.59 42.43 9.07
CA SER A 572 2.26 41.65 8.02
C SER A 572 1.59 41.83 6.65
N LEU A 573 2.13 41.18 5.62
CA LEU A 573 1.56 41.20 4.27
C LEU A 573 0.06 40.82 4.27
N TRP A 574 -0.34 39.88 5.12
CA TRP A 574 -1.74 39.46 5.23
C TRP A 574 -2.61 40.59 5.77
N GLY A 575 -2.35 41.08 7.00
CA GLY A 575 -3.17 42.15 7.57
C GLY A 575 -3.17 43.46 6.77
N LEU A 576 -2.04 43.82 6.13
CA LEU A 576 -1.97 45.00 5.26
C LEU A 576 -2.89 44.88 4.04
N GLU A 577 -2.97 43.71 3.40
CA GLU A 577 -3.86 43.51 2.27
C GLU A 577 -5.32 43.39 2.70
N PHE A 578 -5.59 42.71 3.81
CA PHE A 578 -6.91 42.73 4.46
C PHE A 578 -7.42 44.16 4.68
N SER A 579 -6.61 45.02 5.33
CA SER A 579 -6.97 46.40 5.63
C SER A 579 -7.22 47.21 4.36
N LYS A 580 -6.36 47.07 3.34
CA LYS A 580 -6.53 47.71 2.04
C LYS A 580 -7.87 47.38 1.40
N TYR A 581 -8.25 46.10 1.32
CA TYR A 581 -9.53 45.71 0.72
C TYR A 581 -10.72 46.06 1.64
N ALA A 582 -10.53 46.06 2.95
CA ALA A 582 -11.54 46.51 3.89
C ALA A 582 -11.87 47.99 3.68
N GLU A 583 -10.88 48.86 3.52
CA GLU A 583 -11.11 50.27 3.18
C GLU A 583 -11.71 50.45 1.78
N GLN A 584 -11.21 49.73 0.77
CA GLN A 584 -11.72 49.82 -0.59
C GLN A 584 -13.21 49.46 -0.67
N TYR A 585 -13.62 48.34 -0.07
CA TYR A 585 -15.03 47.94 -0.08
C TYR A 585 -15.89 48.74 0.88
N ALA A 586 -15.32 49.31 1.95
CA ALA A 586 -16.04 50.29 2.76
C ALA A 586 -16.49 51.49 1.91
N GLU A 587 -15.60 52.02 1.07
CA GLU A 587 -15.94 53.09 0.13
C GLU A 587 -16.97 52.64 -0.91
N GLU A 588 -16.76 51.47 -1.54
CA GLU A 588 -17.64 50.94 -2.60
C GLU A 588 -19.07 50.66 -2.10
N TYR A 589 -19.20 50.03 -0.94
CA TYR A 589 -20.49 49.69 -0.34
C TYR A 589 -21.06 50.80 0.56
N SER A 590 -20.37 51.93 0.67
CA SER A 590 -20.76 53.11 1.46
C SER A 590 -20.92 52.85 2.97
N TYR A 591 -19.97 52.15 3.57
CA TYR A 591 -19.86 51.98 5.03
C TYR A 591 -18.78 52.90 5.60
N PRO A 592 -19.09 53.77 6.58
CA PRO A 592 -18.10 54.62 7.23
C PRO A 592 -17.11 53.81 8.09
N VAL A 593 -15.81 53.90 7.78
CA VAL A 593 -14.73 53.45 8.67
C VAL A 593 -14.40 54.57 9.65
N VAL A 594 -14.61 54.32 10.95
CA VAL A 594 -14.39 55.31 12.01
C VAL A 594 -13.02 55.18 12.68
N GLU A 595 -12.36 54.05 12.51
CA GLU A 595 -11.02 53.80 13.04
C GLU A 595 -10.37 52.65 12.25
N ASN A 596 -9.07 52.77 11.97
CA ASN A 596 -8.28 51.75 11.28
C ASN A 596 -6.92 51.59 11.98
N ILE A 597 -6.67 50.42 12.55
CA ILE A 597 -5.58 50.18 13.48
C ILE A 597 -4.70 49.02 13.03
N SER A 598 -3.45 49.33 12.70
CA SER A 598 -2.38 48.33 12.61
C SER A 598 -1.75 48.09 13.98
N TYR A 599 -1.37 46.86 14.26
CA TYR A 599 -0.56 46.49 15.43
C TYR A 599 0.54 45.48 15.07
N ASP A 600 1.62 45.45 15.85
CA ASP A 600 2.71 44.49 15.64
C ASP A 600 2.28 43.07 16.05
N SER A 601 2.51 42.09 15.18
CA SER A 601 2.26 40.67 15.48
C SER A 601 3.07 40.19 16.68
N ASP A 602 2.59 39.18 17.40
CA ASP A 602 3.22 38.64 18.63
C ASP A 602 3.36 39.71 19.75
N THR A 603 2.50 40.74 19.71
CA THR A 603 2.42 41.72 20.80
C THR A 603 1.93 41.05 22.09
N THR A 604 2.37 41.60 23.23
CA THR A 604 1.94 41.14 24.56
C THR A 604 0.89 42.04 25.19
N ASN A 605 0.51 43.13 24.52
CA ASN A 605 -0.50 44.08 24.99
C ASN A 605 -1.16 44.82 23.82
N VAL A 606 -2.48 44.96 23.85
CA VAL A 606 -3.30 45.66 22.84
C VAL A 606 -4.24 46.73 23.45
N THR A 607 -3.98 47.14 24.70
CA THR A 607 -4.85 48.07 25.45
C THR A 607 -5.06 49.40 24.73
N ASN A 608 -4.04 49.92 24.05
CA ASN A 608 -4.13 51.21 23.35
C ASN A 608 -5.02 51.11 22.11
N GLU A 609 -4.87 50.02 21.37
CA GLU A 609 -5.63 49.68 20.18
C GLU A 609 -7.10 49.51 20.54
N VAL A 610 -7.38 48.75 21.61
CA VAL A 610 -8.75 48.59 22.15
C VAL A 610 -9.32 49.92 22.66
N GLN A 611 -8.53 50.76 23.32
CA GLN A 611 -8.99 52.07 23.80
C GLN A 611 -9.41 52.97 22.62
N ARG A 612 -8.64 52.97 21.53
CA ARG A 612 -8.99 53.72 20.31
C ARG A 612 -10.27 53.22 19.67
N LEU A 613 -10.46 51.91 19.56
CA LEU A 613 -11.73 51.33 19.08
C LEU A 613 -12.89 51.76 19.99
N LYS A 614 -12.71 51.72 21.30
CA LYS A 614 -13.73 52.14 22.26
C LYS A 614 -14.10 53.62 22.13
N ASP A 615 -13.11 54.50 21.93
CA ASP A 615 -13.31 55.94 21.75
C ASP A 615 -14.00 56.27 20.41
N ALA A 616 -13.69 55.51 19.36
CA ALA A 616 -14.33 55.63 18.04
C ALA A 616 -15.79 55.10 18.01
N ASN A 617 -16.12 54.19 18.93
CA ASN A 617 -17.44 53.58 19.11
C ASN A 617 -18.02 53.00 17.80
N PRO A 618 -17.35 52.01 17.18
CA PRO A 618 -17.87 51.31 16.01
C PRO A 618 -19.01 50.36 16.38
N ASP A 619 -19.94 50.14 15.45
CA ASP A 619 -20.99 49.13 15.58
C ASP A 619 -20.39 47.74 15.31
N VAL A 620 -19.46 47.65 14.36
CA VAL A 620 -18.80 46.39 13.99
C VAL A 620 -17.30 46.59 13.94
N VAL A 621 -16.55 45.62 14.47
CA VAL A 621 -15.10 45.56 14.31
C VAL A 621 -14.73 44.44 13.35
N MET A 622 -14.06 44.79 12.25
CA MET A 622 -13.43 43.85 11.34
C MET A 622 -12.01 43.57 11.82
N GLN A 623 -11.64 42.29 11.98
CA GLN A 623 -10.40 41.93 12.67
C GLN A 623 -9.61 40.80 12.00
N ALA A 624 -8.33 41.07 11.70
CA ALA A 624 -7.37 40.08 11.20
C ALA A 624 -6.25 39.84 12.23
N SER A 625 -6.28 38.70 12.92
CA SER A 625 -5.34 38.35 13.99
C SER A 625 -4.96 36.87 13.96
N TYR A 626 -3.68 36.56 14.19
CA TYR A 626 -3.24 35.19 14.48
C TYR A 626 -3.63 34.77 15.91
N ILE A 627 -3.54 33.47 16.22
CA ILE A 627 -4.10 32.86 17.44
C ILE A 627 -3.73 33.58 18.75
N ASN A 628 -2.46 33.88 18.98
CA ASN A 628 -2.03 34.54 20.22
C ASN A 628 -2.64 35.94 20.35
N ASP A 629 -2.63 36.71 19.26
CA ASP A 629 -3.17 38.07 19.24
C ASP A 629 -4.69 38.05 19.34
N ALA A 630 -5.38 37.11 18.69
CA ALA A 630 -6.82 36.97 18.75
C ALA A 630 -7.30 36.70 20.19
N ILE A 631 -6.63 35.79 20.91
CA ILE A 631 -6.89 35.52 22.33
C ILE A 631 -6.65 36.80 23.17
N LEU A 632 -5.53 37.48 22.94
CA LEU A 632 -5.17 38.70 23.67
C LEU A 632 -6.19 39.83 23.45
N TYR A 633 -6.68 40.02 22.22
CA TYR A 633 -7.74 40.99 21.92
C TYR A 633 -9.05 40.62 22.60
N MET A 634 -9.47 39.36 22.56
CA MET A 634 -10.70 38.92 23.22
C MET A 634 -10.66 39.14 24.74
N GLN A 635 -9.53 38.84 25.38
CA GLN A 635 -9.30 39.12 26.81
C GLN A 635 -9.34 40.62 27.10
N THR A 636 -8.66 41.42 26.28
CA THR A 636 -8.59 42.88 26.46
C THR A 636 -9.96 43.55 26.21
N TYR A 637 -10.73 43.09 25.22
CA TYR A 637 -12.10 43.53 24.99
C TYR A 637 -12.99 43.30 26.22
N LYS A 638 -12.86 42.13 26.85
CA LYS A 638 -13.59 41.80 28.08
C LYS A 638 -13.13 42.66 29.26
N ASP A 639 -11.82 42.75 29.50
CA ASP A 639 -11.24 43.52 30.61
C ASP A 639 -11.59 45.01 30.53
N MET A 640 -11.66 45.56 29.32
CA MET A 640 -12.01 46.96 29.09
C MET A 640 -13.52 47.18 28.91
N ASN A 641 -14.34 46.12 29.04
CA ASN A 641 -15.79 46.13 28.78
C ASN A 641 -16.13 46.82 27.44
N PHE A 642 -15.39 46.47 26.39
CA PHE A 642 -15.67 46.88 25.02
C PHE A 642 -16.44 45.77 24.31
N SER A 643 -17.63 46.10 23.80
CA SER A 643 -18.49 45.17 23.07
C SER A 643 -19.12 45.92 21.89
N PRO A 644 -18.59 45.83 20.67
CA PRO A 644 -19.35 46.25 19.48
C PRO A 644 -20.61 45.37 19.31
N ASP A 645 -21.49 45.71 18.38
CA ASP A 645 -22.64 44.86 18.04
C ASP A 645 -22.20 43.57 17.35
N ALA A 646 -21.05 43.57 16.67
CA ALA A 646 -20.40 42.35 16.19
C ALA A 646 -18.89 42.51 16.02
N ILE A 647 -18.19 41.38 16.05
CA ILE A 647 -16.82 41.24 15.56
C ILE A 647 -16.89 40.35 14.31
N LEU A 648 -16.41 40.86 13.17
CA LEU A 648 -16.23 40.15 11.91
C LEU A 648 -14.75 39.79 11.76
N ALA A 649 -14.39 38.60 12.22
CA ALA A 649 -13.03 38.10 12.19
C ALA A 649 -12.67 37.49 10.83
N ASP A 650 -11.49 37.83 10.31
CA ASP A 650 -10.93 37.25 9.10
C ASP A 650 -10.19 35.93 9.41
N ASP A 651 -10.92 34.96 9.98
CA ASP A 651 -10.38 33.62 10.25
C ASP A 651 -9.15 33.61 11.15
N GLY A 652 -7.98 33.23 10.63
CA GLY A 652 -6.71 33.21 11.34
C GLY A 652 -6.83 32.51 12.70
N GLY A 653 -6.55 33.26 13.77
CA GLY A 653 -6.65 32.79 15.13
C GLY A 653 -8.06 32.37 15.56
N PHE A 654 -9.11 32.96 14.99
CA PHE A 654 -10.50 32.77 15.43
C PHE A 654 -11.08 31.40 15.08
N ILE A 655 -10.44 30.64 14.19
CA ILE A 655 -10.80 29.24 13.88
C ILE A 655 -9.80 28.22 14.39
N ALA A 656 -8.70 28.68 15.01
CA ALA A 656 -7.70 27.77 15.53
C ALA A 656 -8.26 27.00 16.74
N PRO A 657 -7.97 25.70 16.88
CA PRO A 657 -8.48 24.90 17.99
C PRO A 657 -8.23 25.51 19.37
N GLU A 658 -7.08 26.17 19.56
CA GLU A 658 -6.70 26.81 20.82
C GLU A 658 -7.59 27.97 21.23
N PHE A 659 -8.27 28.61 20.28
CA PHE A 659 -9.04 29.83 20.55
C PHE A 659 -10.16 29.56 21.55
N LEU A 660 -11.00 28.57 21.26
CA LEU A 660 -12.08 28.15 22.16
C LEU A 660 -11.58 27.36 23.36
N GLN A 661 -10.49 26.60 23.22
CA GLN A 661 -9.86 25.93 24.36
C GLN A 661 -9.39 26.93 25.43
N THR A 662 -8.92 28.10 25.01
CA THR A 662 -8.38 29.14 25.90
C THR A 662 -9.48 30.05 26.44
N LEU A 663 -10.40 30.51 25.58
CA LEU A 663 -11.41 31.49 25.95
C LEU A 663 -12.69 30.87 26.52
N GLY A 664 -12.98 29.61 26.22
CA GLY A 664 -14.26 28.98 26.56
C GLY A 664 -15.43 29.83 26.08
N ASP A 665 -16.37 30.12 26.98
CA ASP A 665 -17.56 30.91 26.66
C ASP A 665 -17.25 32.34 26.18
N ASP A 666 -16.09 32.90 26.52
CA ASP A 666 -15.73 34.26 26.11
C ASP A 666 -15.48 34.34 24.60
N GLY A 667 -15.20 33.20 23.95
CA GLY A 667 -15.06 33.08 22.49
C GLY A 667 -16.38 33.01 21.73
N ASN A 668 -17.54 32.91 22.42
CA ASN A 668 -18.84 32.85 21.75
C ASN A 668 -19.22 34.17 21.05
N TYR A 669 -20.16 34.03 20.11
CA TYR A 669 -20.84 35.07 19.33
C TYR A 669 -19.99 35.80 18.30
N ILE A 670 -18.70 35.47 18.22
CA ILE A 670 -17.80 35.99 17.18
C ILE A 670 -18.26 35.45 15.84
N LEU A 671 -18.41 36.36 14.88
CA LEU A 671 -18.61 36.03 13.49
C LEU A 671 -17.22 35.97 12.85
N THR A 672 -16.93 34.87 12.17
CA THR A 672 -15.67 34.70 11.46
C THR A 672 -15.98 34.29 10.03
N ARG A 673 -15.31 34.89 9.04
CA ARG A 673 -15.28 34.23 7.72
C ARG A 673 -14.62 32.88 7.93
N ALA A 674 -15.23 31.83 7.43
CA ALA A 674 -14.65 30.50 7.45
C ALA A 674 -14.53 29.98 6.02
N THR A 675 -13.54 29.13 5.81
CA THR A 675 -13.34 28.42 4.54
C THR A 675 -14.06 27.09 4.52
N TRP A 676 -14.35 26.53 5.70
CA TRP A 676 -15.04 25.26 5.89
C TRP A 676 -15.57 25.19 7.32
N SER A 677 -16.66 24.47 7.54
CA SER A 677 -17.20 24.16 8.86
C SER A 677 -17.88 22.80 8.86
N LYS A 678 -17.92 22.11 10.00
CA LYS A 678 -18.41 20.72 10.12
C LYS A 678 -19.90 20.59 9.80
N ASP A 679 -20.66 21.63 10.12
CA ASP A 679 -22.11 21.71 9.93
C ASP A 679 -22.51 21.78 8.45
N LEU A 680 -21.57 22.06 7.55
CA LEU A 680 -21.77 21.89 6.11
C LEU A 680 -22.15 20.45 5.72
N ALA A 681 -21.93 19.47 6.60
CA ALA A 681 -22.46 18.11 6.48
C ALA A 681 -23.98 18.06 6.20
N GLU A 682 -24.76 19.04 6.69
CA GLU A 682 -26.19 19.14 6.43
C GLU A 682 -26.50 19.37 4.94
N ALA A 683 -25.65 20.15 4.26
CA ALA A 683 -25.78 20.44 2.83
C ALA A 683 -24.96 19.50 1.95
N LYS A 684 -23.89 18.90 2.50
CA LYS A 684 -22.88 18.15 1.75
C LYS A 684 -22.44 16.88 2.51
N PRO A 685 -23.10 15.73 2.31
CA PRO A 685 -22.83 14.50 3.06
C PRO A 685 -21.37 14.00 3.01
N LEU A 686 -20.62 14.32 1.95
CA LEU A 686 -19.20 14.01 1.84
C LEU A 686 -18.37 14.63 2.98
N VAL A 687 -18.77 15.80 3.47
CA VAL A 687 -18.12 16.49 4.60
C VAL A 687 -18.14 15.62 5.85
N GLU A 688 -19.27 15.00 6.19
CA GLU A 688 -19.37 14.11 7.36
C GLU A 688 -18.47 12.89 7.20
N THR A 689 -18.51 12.25 6.02
CA THR A 689 -17.74 11.04 5.73
C THR A 689 -16.24 11.29 5.92
N VAL A 690 -15.72 12.35 5.28
CA VAL A 690 -14.30 12.68 5.31
C VAL A 690 -13.88 13.16 6.71
N ASN A 691 -14.69 13.99 7.36
CA ASN A 691 -14.39 14.48 8.71
C ASN A 691 -14.42 13.35 9.76
N GLN A 692 -15.32 12.38 9.64
CA GLN A 692 -15.33 11.21 10.53
C GLN A 692 -14.04 10.40 10.38
N MET A 693 -13.64 10.08 9.15
CA MET A 693 -12.38 9.34 8.89
C MET A 693 -11.16 10.10 9.42
N PHE A 694 -11.12 11.41 9.24
CA PHE A 694 -10.07 12.26 9.79
C PHE A 694 -10.05 12.20 11.32
N ARG A 695 -11.21 12.32 11.97
CA ARG A 695 -11.35 12.25 13.43
C ARG A 695 -10.95 10.90 14.00
N GLU A 696 -11.30 9.80 13.35
CA GLU A 696 -10.89 8.45 13.76
C GLU A 696 -9.36 8.29 13.74
N ARG A 697 -8.68 8.98 12.82
CA ARG A 697 -7.22 8.94 12.69
C ARG A 697 -6.49 9.87 13.64
N TYR A 698 -6.97 11.10 13.82
CA TYR A 698 -6.24 12.16 14.53
C TYR A 698 -6.87 12.58 15.86
N GLY A 699 -8.06 12.08 16.21
CA GLY A 699 -8.74 12.38 17.46
C GLY A 699 -9.42 13.76 17.53
N ALA A 700 -9.41 14.53 16.43
CA ALA A 700 -10.03 15.85 16.34
C ALA A 700 -10.76 16.00 14.99
N ASN A 701 -11.79 16.86 14.93
CA ASN A 701 -12.41 17.22 13.67
C ASN A 701 -11.45 18.06 12.82
N MET A 702 -11.70 18.09 11.51
CA MET A 702 -11.02 19.03 10.61
C MET A 702 -11.37 20.47 10.99
N THR A 703 -10.47 21.38 10.67
CA THR A 703 -10.69 22.83 10.70
C THR A 703 -10.69 23.38 9.26
N GLY A 704 -10.94 24.68 9.11
CA GLY A 704 -10.73 25.35 7.83
C GLY A 704 -9.30 25.20 7.28
N ASN A 705 -8.29 25.03 8.13
CA ASN A 705 -6.91 24.86 7.72
C ASN A 705 -6.63 23.45 7.20
N SER A 706 -6.97 22.40 7.97
CA SER A 706 -6.81 21.02 7.51
C SER A 706 -7.70 20.68 6.30
N ALA A 707 -8.92 21.22 6.21
CA ALA A 707 -9.81 20.99 5.07
C ALA A 707 -9.29 21.61 3.77
N ARG A 708 -8.74 22.84 3.85
CA ARG A 708 -8.07 23.50 2.72
C ARG A 708 -6.84 22.73 2.28
N ALA A 709 -5.97 22.37 3.22
CA ALA A 709 -4.73 21.64 2.94
C ALA A 709 -4.99 20.26 2.30
N PHE A 710 -5.99 19.54 2.83
CA PHE A 710 -6.48 18.28 2.26
C PHE A 710 -6.93 18.47 0.81
N THR A 711 -7.79 19.45 0.55
CA THR A 711 -8.31 19.73 -0.80
C THR A 711 -7.19 20.15 -1.76
N GLY A 712 -6.27 21.01 -1.33
CA GLY A 712 -5.13 21.44 -2.14
C GLY A 712 -4.21 20.28 -2.53
N MET A 713 -3.98 19.34 -1.62
CA MET A 713 -3.18 18.14 -1.90
C MET A 713 -3.90 17.20 -2.88
N LEU A 714 -5.22 17.01 -2.76
CA LEU A 714 -6.00 16.24 -3.75
C LEU A 714 -5.91 16.87 -5.14
N VAL A 715 -6.05 18.20 -5.26
CA VAL A 715 -5.94 18.92 -6.54
C VAL A 715 -4.55 18.74 -7.17
N LEU A 716 -3.49 18.87 -6.37
CA LEU A 716 -2.13 18.70 -6.87
C LEU A 716 -1.87 17.26 -7.33
N ALA A 717 -2.34 16.27 -6.56
CA ALA A 717 -2.21 14.86 -6.91
C ALA A 717 -3.00 14.50 -8.18
N ASP A 718 -4.24 14.99 -8.33
CA ASP A 718 -5.04 14.85 -9.54
C ASP A 718 -4.32 15.46 -10.76
N ALA A 719 -3.72 16.65 -10.62
CA ALA A 719 -2.96 17.27 -11.69
C ALA A 719 -1.73 16.43 -12.09
N ILE A 720 -0.99 15.87 -11.13
CA ILE A 720 0.14 14.96 -11.39
C ILE A 720 -0.38 13.70 -12.12
N ASN A 721 -1.51 13.14 -11.67
CA ASN A 721 -2.14 12.00 -12.33
C ASN A 721 -2.53 12.32 -13.78
N ARG A 722 -3.20 13.44 -14.04
CA ARG A 722 -3.56 13.85 -15.41
C ARG A 722 -2.35 14.18 -16.27
N ALA A 723 -1.26 14.67 -15.67
CA ALA A 723 0.00 14.91 -16.38
C ALA A 723 0.66 13.61 -16.87
N GLY A 724 0.45 12.49 -16.17
CA GLY A 724 1.08 11.19 -16.48
C GLY A 724 2.60 11.26 -16.47
N SER A 725 3.17 12.17 -15.67
CA SER A 725 4.59 12.50 -15.66
C SER A 725 4.95 13.28 -14.40
N THR A 726 6.17 13.08 -13.91
CA THR A 726 6.81 13.90 -12.86
C THR A 726 7.53 15.15 -13.41
N ASP A 727 7.32 15.45 -14.70
CA ASP A 727 7.93 16.60 -15.36
C ASP A 727 7.20 17.90 -14.94
N PRO A 728 7.93 18.92 -14.44
CA PRO A 728 7.34 20.17 -13.96
C PRO A 728 6.40 20.84 -14.96
N GLU A 729 6.81 20.97 -16.24
CA GLU A 729 6.02 21.64 -17.29
C GLU A 729 4.68 20.93 -17.53
N LYS A 730 4.69 19.59 -17.57
CA LYS A 730 3.45 18.81 -17.71
C LYS A 730 2.55 18.95 -16.49
N ILE A 731 3.10 18.95 -15.28
CA ILE A 731 2.32 19.18 -14.05
C ILE A 731 1.70 20.59 -14.08
N ARG A 732 2.47 21.63 -14.43
CA ARG A 732 1.97 23.00 -14.58
C ARG A 732 0.83 23.08 -15.58
N LYS A 733 0.98 22.45 -16.74
CA LYS A 733 -0.08 22.39 -17.76
C LYS A 733 -1.34 21.70 -17.23
N ALA A 734 -1.19 20.58 -16.53
CA ALA A 734 -2.32 19.88 -15.93
C ALA A 734 -3.00 20.72 -14.85
N LEU A 735 -2.24 21.46 -14.02
CA LEU A 735 -2.79 22.42 -13.06
C LEU A 735 -3.62 23.49 -13.77
N LEU A 736 -3.11 24.10 -14.84
CA LEU A 736 -3.88 25.07 -15.64
C LEU A 736 -5.17 24.49 -16.23
N GLU A 737 -5.20 23.19 -16.52
CA GLU A 737 -6.35 22.48 -17.07
C GLU A 737 -7.32 21.94 -16.01
N THR A 738 -7.02 22.13 -14.71
CA THR A 738 -7.89 21.69 -13.61
C THR A 738 -9.27 22.32 -13.69
N ASN A 739 -10.30 21.48 -13.57
CA ASN A 739 -11.71 21.85 -13.52
C ASN A 739 -12.48 20.81 -12.70
N LEU A 740 -12.33 20.86 -11.38
CA LEU A 740 -13.06 19.99 -10.44
C LEU A 740 -14.38 20.64 -10.05
N SER A 741 -15.44 19.84 -9.95
CA SER A 741 -16.76 20.28 -9.52
C SER A 741 -16.89 20.35 -7.99
N SER A 742 -17.99 20.94 -7.51
CA SER A 742 -18.32 20.96 -6.08
C SER A 742 -18.38 19.58 -5.46
N ASP A 743 -18.84 18.57 -6.19
CA ASP A 743 -19.07 17.22 -5.65
C ASP A 743 -17.76 16.45 -5.42
N GLU A 744 -16.66 16.91 -6.02
CA GLU A 744 -15.34 16.27 -5.97
C GLU A 744 -14.41 16.85 -4.88
N ILE A 745 -14.91 17.79 -4.07
CA ILE A 745 -14.13 18.47 -3.02
C ILE A 745 -14.96 18.55 -1.74
N ILE A 746 -14.33 18.73 -0.57
CA ILE A 746 -15.05 18.89 0.71
C ILE A 746 -15.36 20.35 1.06
N MET A 747 -14.95 21.29 0.22
CA MET A 747 -15.09 22.72 0.46
C MET A 747 -16.49 23.22 0.04
N PRO A 748 -16.98 24.34 0.59
CA PRO A 748 -18.24 24.99 0.19
C PRO A 748 -18.13 25.74 -1.16
N TRP A 749 -17.14 25.41 -1.98
CA TRP A 749 -16.85 26.06 -3.26
C TRP A 749 -17.68 25.45 -4.38
N ASP A 750 -17.87 26.20 -5.47
CA ASP A 750 -18.51 25.66 -6.68
C ASP A 750 -17.59 24.67 -7.42
N GLY A 751 -16.30 24.66 -7.08
CA GLY A 751 -15.29 23.80 -7.66
C GLY A 751 -13.87 24.33 -7.50
N VAL A 752 -12.95 23.79 -8.29
CA VAL A 752 -11.58 24.31 -8.45
C VAL A 752 -11.30 24.48 -9.94
N MET A 753 -11.15 25.73 -10.36
CA MET A 753 -10.72 26.09 -11.71
C MET A 753 -9.83 27.33 -11.62
N PHE A 754 -8.61 27.23 -12.16
CA PHE A 754 -7.65 28.32 -12.09
C PHE A 754 -7.83 29.31 -13.24
N ASP A 755 -7.80 30.59 -12.91
CA ASP A 755 -7.64 31.65 -13.89
C ASP A 755 -6.34 31.45 -14.69
N ARG A 756 -6.40 31.69 -16.01
CA ARG A 756 -5.29 31.36 -16.92
C ARG A 756 -4.13 32.33 -16.85
N GLU A 757 -4.31 33.51 -16.26
CA GLU A 757 -3.28 34.55 -16.14
C GLU A 757 -2.72 34.62 -14.72
N THR A 758 -3.58 34.53 -13.72
CA THR A 758 -3.23 34.71 -12.30
C THR A 758 -3.09 33.40 -11.53
N HIS A 759 -3.66 32.30 -12.03
CA HIS A 759 -3.72 31.00 -11.37
C HIS A 759 -4.44 31.01 -10.00
N GLN A 760 -5.29 32.00 -9.78
CA GLN A 760 -6.25 32.04 -8.68
C GLN A 760 -7.42 31.09 -8.99
N ASN A 761 -7.88 30.29 -8.02
CA ASN A 761 -9.14 29.58 -8.16
C ASN A 761 -10.31 30.57 -8.23
N ILE A 762 -11.06 30.56 -9.34
CA ILE A 762 -12.19 31.47 -9.58
C ILE A 762 -13.55 30.89 -9.15
N LEU A 763 -13.60 29.64 -8.72
CA LEU A 763 -14.80 28.97 -8.22
C LEU A 763 -14.85 28.90 -6.69
N GLY A 764 -13.84 29.46 -6.03
CA GLY A 764 -13.75 29.53 -4.58
C GLY A 764 -14.80 30.45 -3.97
N LYS A 765 -15.34 30.05 -2.81
CA LYS A 765 -16.31 30.84 -2.03
C LYS A 765 -15.98 30.79 -0.53
N GLY A 766 -16.32 31.86 0.19
CA GLY A 766 -16.28 31.91 1.65
C GLY A 766 -17.67 31.73 2.26
N ILE A 767 -17.72 31.24 3.49
CA ILE A 767 -18.89 31.27 4.37
C ILE A 767 -18.62 32.18 5.56
N ILE A 768 -19.65 32.59 6.29
CA ILE A 768 -19.49 33.21 7.61
C ILE A 768 -20.08 32.25 8.63
N CYS A 769 -19.25 31.89 9.60
CA CYS A 769 -19.66 31.15 10.77
C CYS A 769 -19.82 32.07 11.96
N GLN A 770 -20.79 31.77 12.83
CA GLN A 770 -20.87 32.33 14.17
C GLN A 770 -20.51 31.25 15.18
N ILE A 771 -19.72 31.62 16.18
CA ILE A 771 -19.44 30.74 17.32
C ILE A 771 -20.64 30.76 18.25
N ILE A 772 -21.32 29.62 18.42
CA ILE A 772 -22.50 29.47 19.28
C ILE A 772 -22.30 28.18 20.08
N ASP A 773 -22.47 28.24 21.40
CA ASP A 773 -22.25 27.11 22.31
C ASP A 773 -20.87 26.44 22.13
N GLN A 774 -19.83 27.27 21.94
CA GLN A 774 -18.44 26.86 21.70
C GLN A 774 -18.26 26.00 20.44
N GLU A 775 -19.12 26.18 19.45
CA GLU A 775 -19.08 25.48 18.16
C GLU A 775 -19.28 26.46 17.01
N TYR A 776 -18.69 26.16 15.86
CA TYR A 776 -18.81 26.98 14.66
C TYR A 776 -20.05 26.55 13.87
N TYR A 777 -20.96 27.49 13.62
CA TYR A 777 -22.12 27.27 12.77
C TYR A 777 -22.16 28.28 11.64
N THR A 778 -22.35 27.78 10.43
CA THR A 778 -22.58 28.57 9.23
C THR A 778 -23.87 29.37 9.41
N VAL A 779 -23.76 30.69 9.34
CA VAL A 779 -24.89 31.63 9.42
C VAL A 779 -25.12 32.38 8.11
N TRP A 780 -24.13 32.40 7.20
CA TRP A 780 -24.27 32.98 5.87
C TRP A 780 -23.31 32.27 4.88
N PRO A 781 -23.68 32.09 3.59
CA PRO A 781 -24.90 32.56 2.92
C PRO A 781 -26.15 31.81 3.39
N TRP A 782 -27.33 32.43 3.26
CA TRP A 782 -28.58 31.93 3.84
C TRP A 782 -28.98 30.53 3.37
N ASN A 783 -28.60 30.16 2.14
CA ASN A 783 -28.86 28.84 1.59
C ASN A 783 -27.96 27.73 2.16
N LEU A 784 -26.90 28.08 2.89
CA LEU A 784 -25.99 27.17 3.59
C LEU A 784 -26.07 27.33 5.12
N ALA A 785 -26.87 28.28 5.62
CA ALA A 785 -26.96 28.56 7.04
C ALA A 785 -27.63 27.41 7.80
N THR A 786 -26.97 26.91 8.84
CA THR A 786 -27.46 25.82 9.73
C THR A 786 -28.00 26.37 11.06
N LYS A 787 -27.68 27.63 11.37
CA LYS A 787 -28.19 28.36 12.54
C LYS A 787 -28.64 29.75 12.17
N GLU A 788 -29.54 30.29 12.99
CA GLU A 788 -29.91 31.70 12.91
C GLU A 788 -28.79 32.59 13.43
N LEU A 789 -28.53 33.69 12.72
CA LEU A 789 -27.63 34.75 13.15
C LEU A 789 -28.10 35.36 14.47
N ILE A 790 -27.22 35.40 15.47
CA ILE A 790 -27.41 36.14 16.72
C ILE A 790 -26.84 37.55 16.55
N TRP A 791 -27.70 38.56 16.58
CA TRP A 791 -27.33 39.97 16.44
C TRP A 791 -28.20 40.90 17.31
N PRO A 792 -27.62 41.89 18.02
CA PRO A 792 -26.19 42.07 18.22
C PRO A 792 -25.61 40.94 19.06
N MET A 793 -24.29 40.79 19.09
CA MET A 793 -23.66 39.86 20.03
C MET A 793 -23.99 40.29 21.47
N PRO A 794 -24.33 39.36 22.38
CA PRO A 794 -24.59 39.69 23.78
C PRO A 794 -23.41 40.44 24.41
N ARG A 795 -23.71 41.43 25.25
CA ARG A 795 -22.72 42.20 26.00
C ARG A 795 -22.04 41.30 27.03
N TRP A 796 -20.83 41.65 27.47
CA TRP A 796 -20.06 40.80 28.41
C TRP A 796 -20.85 40.40 29.67
N GLU A 797 -21.61 41.33 30.25
CA GLU A 797 -22.45 41.09 31.44
C GLU A 797 -23.67 40.17 31.18
N GLU A 798 -24.12 40.07 29.93
CA GLU A 798 -25.26 39.22 29.53
C GLU A 798 -24.80 37.77 29.32
N ARG A 799 -23.53 37.57 28.90
CA ARG A 799 -22.96 36.24 28.66
C ARG A 799 -22.82 35.41 29.93
N GLU A 800 -22.63 36.06 31.09
CA GLU A 800 -22.52 35.38 32.39
C GLU A 800 -23.87 34.86 32.92
N GLN A 801 -25.00 35.41 32.47
CA GLN A 801 -26.34 35.06 32.94
C GLN A 801 -27.00 33.91 32.18
N VAL A 802 -26.41 33.50 31.05
CA VAL A 802 -26.85 32.37 30.21
C VAL A 802 -26.16 31.05 30.63
N ARG A 803 -25.26 31.10 31.63
CA ARG A 803 -24.53 29.96 32.21
C ARG A 803 -25.38 29.04 33.09
#